data_AF-A0A8H3GHX8-F1
#
_entry.id   AF-A0A8H3GHX8-F1
#
_cell.length_a   1.000
_cell.length_b   1.000
_cell.length_c   1.000
_cell.angle_alpha   90.00
_cell.angle_beta   90.00
_cell.angle_gamma   90.00
#
_symmetry.space_group_name_H-M   'P 1'
#
loop_
_entity.id
_entity.type
_entity.pdbx_description
1 polymer ?
#
loop_
_entity_poly.entity_id
_entity_poly.type
_entity_poly.pdbx_seq_one_letter_code
_entity_poly.pdbx_strand_id
1 'polypeptide(L)'
;MSHWELKPKNTQSWVECLNEWKDKVGARIDWRCTVSQGSTQAWRAVPIINDKEWSRCAGEGGSKDVAMNNAAIALSRNRVLTRPLSPLNPSHGRTLALAGIGSESTLYGQPHESSARRLVRWMARNGLREWTPWVIVAGTVLIRCAVGLGGYSGEGTKPMHGDYEAQRHWMEITYHLPISKWYTYDLQYWGLDYPPLTAYISWICGFIAHKINPAWVALDASRGYESPGSKHFMRMSRRTQNIALLTVLLQPALILIDHGHFQYNSVMLGLTLWAVNMFHLGHDLLGAVFFVASLGFKQMALYYAPAVGSYLLGKCFWLGKKDGTRHFVRLALVTSLSFLLLFLPFLTPSLLIQSIRRIFPFARGLFEDKVANFWCASDVVLIKWRKLSWISETSLQRVALLVTLLGILPGAGMVFGWGFVGGANLSINTTNGELPPIDESDDKPTKLTRRQGPTLPLLPFALFSSAMSFFMFSVQVHEKSILLPLMPVTLLLAARESESEVESAGMGLGNVWEWGVLVNNVAVFSMWPLLKRDGQGLNYAVLTLLWNYVIGYDPFALPPTLVKILSLVAYVALALIHTLEAFIPAPARYPDIYSVLNVLLSASVFGVTWISVGGIMMFQSAWAIGGFDMGSTPRRPVLRPVDTSVSAKSSPASPMVSEMFVTESVRKRRSGLGLGEVGRAGSDGGVDGS
;
A
#
# COMPACT_ATOMS: atom_id res chain seq x y z
N MET A 1 -34.70 16.32 25.06
CA MET A 1 -35.26 15.32 26.00
C MET A 1 -34.52 15.48 27.31
N SER A 2 -35.21 15.55 28.44
CA SER A 2 -34.62 15.88 29.74
C SER A 2 -33.63 14.82 30.22
N HIS A 3 -32.50 15.26 30.77
CA HIS A 3 -31.53 14.36 31.41
C HIS A 3 -32.12 13.81 32.72
N TRP A 4 -32.41 12.52 32.74
CA TRP A 4 -32.75 11.78 33.96
C TRP A 4 -31.58 10.88 34.33
N GLU A 5 -31.04 11.03 35.54
CA GLU A 5 -29.92 10.20 36.02
C GLU A 5 -30.46 9.14 37.00
N LEU A 6 -30.39 7.87 36.62
CA LEU A 6 -30.86 6.74 37.41
C LEU A 6 -29.74 6.34 38.40
N LYS A 7 -29.76 6.92 39.60
CA LYS A 7 -28.80 6.69 40.70
C LYS A 7 -29.56 6.27 41.97
N PRO A 8 -29.25 5.10 42.57
CA PRO A 8 -29.78 4.72 43.87
C PRO A 8 -29.31 5.72 44.94
N LYS A 9 -30.16 6.03 45.91
CA LYS A 9 -29.79 6.85 47.08
C LYS A 9 -29.59 5.96 48.30
N ASN A 10 -28.46 6.11 48.98
CA ASN A 10 -28.11 5.40 50.21
C ASN A 10 -28.24 3.86 50.04
N THR A 11 -29.02 3.20 50.89
CA THR A 11 -29.23 1.74 50.90
C THR A 11 -30.31 1.25 49.92
N GLN A 12 -30.87 2.13 49.08
CA GLN A 12 -31.90 1.77 48.11
C GLN A 12 -31.37 0.79 47.06
N SER A 13 -32.14 -0.26 46.78
CA SER A 13 -31.82 -1.22 45.73
C SER A 13 -32.05 -0.64 44.32
N TRP A 14 -31.32 -1.17 43.34
CA TRP A 14 -31.53 -0.83 41.93
C TRP A 14 -32.94 -1.17 41.42
N VAL A 15 -33.59 -2.18 42.02
CA VAL A 15 -34.96 -2.61 41.69
C VAL A 15 -35.98 -1.55 42.14
N GLU A 16 -35.82 -1.02 43.36
CA GLU A 16 -36.65 0.10 43.87
C GLU A 16 -36.41 1.39 43.05
N CYS A 17 -35.15 1.71 42.76
CA CYS A 17 -34.78 2.88 41.96
C CYS A 17 -35.38 2.82 40.54
N LEU A 18 -35.40 1.63 39.93
CA LEU A 18 -36.04 1.39 38.63
C LEU A 18 -37.56 1.49 38.69
N ASN A 19 -38.19 1.04 39.78
CA ASN A 19 -39.63 1.20 39.99
C ASN A 19 -40.01 2.68 40.12
N GLU A 20 -39.33 3.46 40.97
CA GLU A 20 -39.55 4.92 41.04
C GLU A 20 -39.37 5.62 39.69
N TRP A 21 -38.37 5.19 38.90
CA TRP A 21 -38.11 5.77 37.59
C TRP A 21 -39.22 5.44 36.58
N LYS A 22 -39.74 4.20 36.57
CA LYS A 22 -40.80 3.79 35.63
C LYS A 22 -42.06 4.65 35.86
N ASP A 23 -42.41 4.90 37.11
CA ASP A 23 -43.62 5.60 37.51
C ASP A 23 -43.50 7.11 37.19
N LYS A 24 -42.31 7.70 37.36
CA LYS A 24 -42.03 9.11 37.00
C LYS A 24 -42.00 9.38 35.49
N VAL A 25 -41.65 8.39 34.67
CA VAL A 25 -41.50 8.53 33.21
C VAL A 25 -42.71 7.96 32.45
N GLY A 26 -43.67 7.33 33.14
CA GLY A 26 -44.80 6.63 32.51
C GLY A 26 -44.36 5.40 31.71
N ALA A 27 -43.24 4.78 32.10
CA ALA A 27 -42.69 3.60 31.44
C ALA A 27 -43.26 2.32 32.05
N ARG A 28 -43.52 1.32 31.21
CA ARG A 28 -43.91 -0.04 31.64
C ARG A 28 -42.76 -1.00 31.39
N ILE A 29 -42.57 -1.98 32.27
CA ILE A 29 -41.60 -3.06 32.07
C ILE A 29 -42.37 -4.30 31.58
N ASP A 30 -42.07 -4.72 30.36
CA ASP A 30 -42.60 -5.96 29.78
C ASP A 30 -41.69 -7.13 30.17
N TRP A 31 -42.31 -8.25 30.54
CA TRP A 31 -41.63 -9.42 31.09
C TRP A 31 -41.69 -10.58 30.13
N ARG A 32 -40.53 -11.01 29.63
CA ARG A 32 -40.43 -12.14 28.70
C ARG A 32 -39.67 -13.27 29.38
N CYS A 33 -40.29 -14.46 29.39
CA CYS A 33 -39.62 -15.70 29.78
C CYS A 33 -38.96 -16.28 28.53
N THR A 34 -37.63 -16.40 28.53
CA THR A 34 -36.88 -17.05 27.45
C THR A 34 -36.82 -18.55 27.76
N VAL A 35 -37.32 -19.37 26.83
CA VAL A 35 -37.89 -20.69 27.12
C VAL A 35 -36.86 -21.75 27.54
N SER A 36 -37.33 -22.65 28.42
CA SER A 36 -36.65 -23.82 28.95
C SER A 36 -36.29 -24.90 27.90
N GLN A 37 -35.00 -25.24 27.84
CA GLN A 37 -34.55 -26.63 27.67
C GLN A 37 -33.63 -26.96 28.84
N GLY A 38 -34.07 -27.83 29.76
CA GLY A 38 -33.35 -28.18 30.98
C GLY A 38 -33.59 -27.22 32.17
N SER A 39 -34.68 -27.48 32.91
CA SER A 39 -34.98 -27.10 34.32
C SER A 39 -34.69 -25.67 34.86
N THR A 40 -34.19 -24.74 34.06
CA THR A 40 -33.84 -23.38 34.49
C THR A 40 -34.65 -22.36 33.69
N GLN A 41 -35.31 -21.44 34.39
CA GLN A 41 -36.06 -20.33 33.79
C GLN A 41 -35.21 -19.06 33.80
N ALA A 42 -35.15 -18.36 32.67
CA ALA A 42 -34.53 -17.04 32.57
C ALA A 42 -35.60 -15.98 32.27
N TRP A 43 -35.52 -14.87 33.01
CA TRP A 43 -36.41 -13.73 32.89
C TRP A 43 -35.70 -12.59 32.19
N ARG A 44 -36.42 -11.91 31.29
CA ARG A 44 -36.00 -10.65 30.66
C ARG A 44 -36.96 -9.53 31.00
N ALA A 45 -36.41 -8.43 31.51
CA ALA A 45 -37.12 -7.18 31.74
C ALA A 45 -36.82 -6.20 30.59
N VAL A 46 -37.84 -5.80 29.83
CA VAL A 46 -37.71 -4.85 28.71
C VAL A 46 -38.44 -3.55 29.03
N PRO A 47 -37.75 -2.39 29.11
CA PRO A 47 -38.40 -1.10 29.27
C PRO A 47 -39.17 -0.72 28.00
N ILE A 48 -40.45 -0.37 28.15
CA ILE A 48 -41.30 0.20 27.11
C ILE A 48 -41.67 1.62 27.53
N ILE A 49 -41.37 2.59 26.65
CA ILE A 49 -41.62 4.02 26.87
C ILE A 49 -42.36 4.54 25.64
N ASN A 50 -43.53 5.17 25.82
CA ASN A 50 -44.41 5.61 24.73
C ASN A 50 -44.69 4.47 23.71
N ASP A 51 -45.07 3.30 24.23
CA ASP A 51 -45.35 2.05 23.49
C ASP A 51 -44.25 1.59 22.51
N LYS A 52 -42.99 1.94 22.79
CA LYS A 52 -41.82 1.46 22.03
C LYS A 52 -40.84 0.72 22.93
N GLU A 53 -40.40 -0.44 22.47
CA GLU A 53 -39.42 -1.29 23.15
C GLU A 53 -38.00 -0.72 23.07
N TRP A 54 -37.34 -0.60 24.21
CA TRP A 54 -35.94 -0.20 24.31
C TRP A 54 -35.04 -1.41 24.57
N SER A 55 -34.89 -2.26 23.56
CA SER A 55 -34.17 -3.55 23.65
C SER A 55 -32.71 -3.43 24.12
N ARG A 56 -32.02 -2.33 23.79
CA ARG A 56 -30.66 -2.00 24.29
C ARG A 56 -30.57 -1.67 25.77
N CYS A 57 -31.71 -1.48 26.44
CA CYS A 57 -31.84 -1.23 27.87
C CYS A 57 -32.52 -2.38 28.62
N ALA A 58 -32.69 -3.53 27.97
CA ALA A 58 -33.23 -4.74 28.60
C ALA A 58 -32.19 -5.43 29.49
N GLY A 59 -32.65 -6.07 30.56
CA GLY A 59 -31.83 -6.89 31.45
C GLY A 59 -32.35 -8.33 31.51
N GLU A 60 -31.44 -9.29 31.63
CA GLU A 60 -31.74 -10.72 31.75
C GLU A 60 -31.19 -11.29 33.06
N GLY A 61 -31.82 -12.32 33.61
CA GLY A 61 -31.40 -12.98 34.86
C GLY A 61 -32.21 -14.22 35.21
N GLY A 62 -31.67 -15.09 36.07
CA GLY A 62 -32.35 -16.31 36.53
C GLY A 62 -33.55 -16.08 37.44
N SER A 63 -33.74 -14.84 37.92
CA SER A 63 -34.98 -14.38 38.57
C SER A 63 -35.37 -13.01 38.03
N LYS A 64 -36.64 -12.63 38.24
CA LYS A 64 -37.16 -11.31 37.85
C LYS A 64 -36.35 -10.17 38.46
N ASP A 65 -35.97 -10.27 39.73
CA ASP A 65 -35.23 -9.22 40.43
C ASP A 65 -33.83 -9.01 39.86
N VAL A 66 -33.13 -10.10 39.48
CA VAL A 66 -31.83 -10.03 38.81
C VAL A 66 -31.96 -9.38 37.42
N ALA A 67 -33.01 -9.74 36.66
CA ALA A 67 -33.30 -9.14 35.37
C ALA A 67 -33.60 -7.63 35.47
N MET A 68 -34.37 -7.21 36.49
CA MET A 68 -34.64 -5.79 36.79
C MET A 68 -33.38 -5.03 37.20
N ASN A 69 -32.55 -5.60 38.08
CA ASN A 69 -31.28 -4.99 38.47
C ASN A 69 -30.39 -4.73 37.24
N ASN A 70 -30.27 -5.74 36.36
CA ASN A 70 -29.50 -5.61 35.11
C ASN A 70 -30.11 -4.58 34.15
N ALA A 71 -31.44 -4.47 34.05
CA ALA A 71 -32.11 -3.43 33.26
C ALA A 71 -31.86 -2.02 33.82
N ALA A 72 -31.88 -1.85 35.15
CA ALA A 72 -31.59 -0.58 35.81
C ALA A 72 -30.14 -0.11 35.55
N ILE A 73 -29.19 -1.06 35.58
CA ILE A 73 -27.78 -0.80 35.25
C ILE A 73 -27.62 -0.44 33.76
N ALA A 74 -28.33 -1.12 32.84
CA ALA A 74 -28.30 -0.80 31.42
C ALA A 74 -28.88 0.61 31.13
N LEU A 75 -29.98 0.98 31.78
CA LEU A 75 -30.58 2.32 31.70
C LEU A 75 -29.64 3.41 32.25
N SER A 76 -29.00 3.21 33.40
CA SER A 76 -28.09 4.20 33.98
C SER A 76 -26.81 4.42 33.17
N ARG A 77 -26.35 3.42 32.42
CA ARG A 77 -25.24 3.54 31.46
C ARG A 77 -25.64 4.30 30.19
N ASN A 78 -26.81 4.01 29.63
CA ASN A 78 -27.31 4.65 28.41
C ASN A 78 -28.00 6.00 28.69
N ARG A 79 -27.22 6.99 29.11
CA ARG A 79 -27.67 8.34 29.57
C ARG A 79 -28.48 9.17 28.56
N VAL A 80 -28.59 8.75 27.29
CA VAL A 80 -29.40 9.41 26.26
C VAL A 80 -30.11 8.36 25.41
N LEU A 81 -31.43 8.36 25.46
CA LEU A 81 -32.30 7.48 24.66
C LEU A 81 -32.45 8.04 23.24
N THR A 82 -31.60 7.61 22.30
CA THR A 82 -31.65 8.02 20.88
C THR A 82 -32.50 7.08 20.02
N ARG A 83 -33.16 7.62 18.98
CA ARG A 83 -34.11 6.90 18.10
C ARG A 83 -33.48 5.66 17.43
N PRO A 84 -34.19 4.52 17.32
CA PRO A 84 -33.74 3.39 16.52
C PRO A 84 -33.90 3.63 15.01
N LEU A 85 -32.97 3.13 14.21
CA LEU A 85 -32.98 3.13 12.74
C LEU A 85 -33.79 1.94 12.20
N SER A 86 -34.47 2.13 11.07
CA SER A 86 -35.27 1.09 10.39
C SER A 86 -34.41 0.19 9.48
N PRO A 87 -34.83 -1.07 9.18
CA PRO A 87 -34.06 -1.98 8.33
C PRO A 87 -34.21 -1.65 6.84
N LEU A 88 -33.11 -1.70 6.09
CA LEU A 88 -33.08 -1.54 4.62
C LEU A 88 -33.00 -2.90 3.90
N ASN A 89 -33.67 -2.98 2.75
CA ASN A 89 -33.93 -4.18 1.98
C ASN A 89 -32.71 -4.60 1.11
N PRO A 90 -32.30 -5.88 1.03
CA PRO A 90 -31.12 -6.30 0.27
C PRO A 90 -31.46 -6.78 -1.15
N SER A 91 -31.45 -5.89 -2.14
CA SER A 91 -31.27 -6.27 -3.54
C SER A 91 -30.47 -5.21 -4.31
N HIS A 92 -29.65 -5.67 -5.26
CA HIS A 92 -28.64 -4.98 -6.08
C HIS A 92 -27.17 -5.15 -5.64
N GLY A 93 -26.34 -5.52 -6.63
CA GLY A 93 -25.00 -6.08 -6.43
C GLY A 93 -23.96 -5.07 -5.97
N ARG A 94 -23.08 -5.50 -5.05
CA ARG A 94 -22.01 -4.66 -4.50
C ARG A 94 -20.73 -4.74 -5.34
N THR A 95 -20.40 -3.65 -6.03
CA THR A 95 -19.01 -3.35 -6.44
C THR A 95 -18.27 -2.79 -5.23
N LEU A 96 -17.40 -3.61 -4.61
CA LEU A 96 -16.86 -3.31 -3.28
C LEU A 96 -15.60 -2.43 -3.33
N ALA A 97 -15.81 -1.16 -3.68
CA ALA A 97 -14.86 -0.05 -3.45
C ALA A 97 -15.54 1.15 -2.76
N LEU A 98 -16.78 0.98 -2.28
CA LEU A 98 -17.70 2.08 -1.92
C LEU A 98 -18.34 1.97 -0.53
N ALA A 99 -17.98 0.95 0.28
CA ALA A 99 -18.66 0.64 1.53
C ALA A 99 -18.32 1.58 2.71
N GLY A 100 -17.16 2.25 2.71
CA GLY A 100 -16.70 3.09 3.84
C GLY A 100 -17.12 4.57 3.82
N ILE A 101 -17.75 5.06 2.75
CA ILE A 101 -17.93 6.50 2.48
C ILE A 101 -19.40 6.92 2.66
N GLY A 102 -20.14 6.26 3.57
CA GLY A 102 -21.60 6.38 3.66
C GLY A 102 -22.20 6.53 5.06
N SER A 103 -21.41 6.47 6.14
CA SER A 103 -21.91 6.78 7.48
C SER A 103 -21.89 8.28 7.72
N GLU A 104 -23.06 8.87 7.99
CA GLU A 104 -23.17 10.21 8.56
C GLU A 104 -22.66 10.22 10.02
N SER A 105 -21.35 10.20 10.21
CA SER A 105 -20.73 10.64 11.45
C SER A 105 -20.63 12.16 11.46
N THR A 106 -21.73 12.83 11.83
CA THR A 106 -21.70 14.25 12.23
C THR A 106 -20.97 14.40 13.56
N LEU A 107 -19.65 14.29 13.52
CA LEU A 107 -18.74 14.68 14.60
C LEU A 107 -18.20 16.08 14.29
N TYR A 108 -18.62 17.03 15.11
CA TYR A 108 -18.08 18.38 15.13
C TYR A 108 -16.58 18.33 15.46
N GLY A 109 -15.73 18.89 14.60
CA GLY A 109 -14.30 19.07 14.88
C GLY A 109 -13.38 17.97 14.36
N GLN A 110 -13.21 17.87 13.03
CA GLN A 110 -12.05 17.20 12.41
C GLN A 110 -11.06 18.27 11.90
N PRO A 111 -9.82 18.33 12.38
CA PRO A 111 -8.82 19.26 11.85
C PRO A 111 -8.36 18.82 10.45
N HIS A 112 -8.29 19.78 9.52
CA HIS A 112 -7.61 19.66 8.21
C HIS A 112 -8.09 18.51 7.30
N GLU A 113 -9.34 18.58 6.86
CA GLU A 113 -9.77 17.78 5.69
C GLU A 113 -9.12 18.31 4.39
N SER A 114 -8.61 17.40 3.55
CA SER A 114 -7.94 17.78 2.29
C SER A 114 -8.91 18.32 1.22
N SER A 115 -8.38 19.07 0.25
CA SER A 115 -9.19 19.62 -0.85
C SER A 115 -9.82 18.53 -1.73
N ALA A 116 -9.11 17.41 -1.93
CA ALA A 116 -9.68 16.24 -2.61
C ALA A 116 -10.86 15.66 -1.81
N ARG A 117 -10.71 15.47 -0.49
CA ARG A 117 -11.79 14.98 0.39
C ARG A 117 -12.99 15.95 0.42
N ARG A 118 -12.77 17.27 0.34
CA ARG A 118 -13.85 18.28 0.18
C ARG A 118 -14.59 18.10 -1.14
N LEU A 119 -13.87 18.05 -2.27
CA LEU A 119 -14.47 17.90 -3.61
C LEU A 119 -15.26 16.59 -3.73
N VAL A 120 -14.70 15.47 -3.26
CA VAL A 120 -15.35 14.15 -3.31
C VAL A 120 -16.63 14.12 -2.47
N ARG A 121 -16.64 14.68 -1.26
CA ARG A 121 -17.86 14.75 -0.43
C ARG A 121 -18.86 15.76 -0.98
N TRP A 122 -18.41 16.86 -1.59
CA TRP A 122 -19.31 17.77 -2.30
C TRP A 122 -20.00 17.07 -3.48
N MET A 123 -19.26 16.32 -4.31
CA MET A 123 -19.83 15.52 -5.40
C MET A 123 -20.81 14.46 -4.85
N ALA A 124 -20.45 13.74 -3.78
CA ALA A 124 -21.33 12.76 -3.16
C ALA A 124 -22.63 13.37 -2.60
N ARG A 125 -22.56 14.54 -1.95
CA ARG A 125 -23.72 15.29 -1.44
C ARG A 125 -24.66 15.78 -2.55
N ASN A 126 -24.15 16.02 -3.75
CA ASN A 126 -24.92 16.45 -4.92
C ASN A 126 -25.32 15.27 -5.84
N GLY A 127 -25.24 14.02 -5.37
CA GLY A 127 -25.60 12.83 -6.17
C GLY A 127 -24.59 12.43 -7.26
N LEU A 128 -23.49 13.18 -7.43
CA LEU A 128 -22.47 12.98 -8.46
C LEU A 128 -21.42 11.90 -8.07
N ARG A 129 -21.82 10.92 -7.26
CA ARG A 129 -20.91 9.87 -6.75
C ARG A 129 -20.35 8.99 -7.87
N GLU A 130 -21.15 8.71 -8.89
CA GLU A 130 -20.75 7.96 -10.09
C GLU A 130 -19.84 8.76 -11.04
N TRP A 131 -19.96 10.10 -11.00
CA TRP A 131 -19.14 11.02 -11.79
C TRP A 131 -17.76 11.29 -11.18
N THR A 132 -17.58 11.02 -9.89
CA THR A 132 -16.31 11.16 -9.17
C THR A 132 -15.09 10.57 -9.91
N PRO A 133 -15.11 9.30 -10.38
CA PRO A 133 -14.03 8.77 -11.24
C PRO A 133 -13.81 9.60 -12.49
N TRP A 134 -14.85 10.01 -13.20
CA TRP A 134 -14.74 10.69 -14.50
C TRP A 134 -14.20 12.11 -14.37
N VAL A 135 -14.59 12.84 -13.33
CA VAL A 135 -14.04 14.18 -13.00
C VAL A 135 -12.55 14.08 -12.64
N ILE A 136 -12.18 13.08 -11.85
CA ILE A 136 -10.78 12.80 -11.48
C ILE A 136 -9.93 12.37 -12.68
N VAL A 137 -10.51 11.54 -13.57
CA VAL A 137 -9.94 11.14 -14.85
C VAL A 137 -9.67 12.38 -15.71
N ALA A 138 -10.67 13.25 -15.88
CA ALA A 138 -10.55 14.45 -16.69
C ALA A 138 -9.52 15.43 -16.12
N GLY A 139 -9.56 15.72 -14.82
CA GLY A 139 -8.59 16.61 -14.16
C GLY A 139 -7.14 16.12 -14.28
N THR A 140 -6.92 14.82 -14.05
CA THR A 140 -5.59 14.19 -14.22
C THR A 140 -5.12 14.23 -15.68
N VAL A 141 -6.00 14.02 -16.65
CA VAL A 141 -5.67 14.14 -18.09
C VAL A 141 -5.32 15.57 -18.44
N LEU A 142 -6.10 16.56 -18.00
CA LEU A 142 -5.82 17.98 -18.23
C LEU A 142 -4.46 18.40 -17.65
N ILE A 143 -4.13 17.98 -16.43
CA ILE A 143 -2.82 18.26 -15.80
C ILE A 143 -1.68 17.62 -16.61
N ARG A 144 -1.84 16.38 -17.07
CA ARG A 144 -0.83 15.70 -17.90
C ARG A 144 -0.66 16.36 -19.26
N CYS A 145 -1.75 16.77 -19.91
CA CYS A 145 -1.71 17.54 -21.16
C CYS A 145 -1.01 18.90 -20.96
N ALA A 146 -1.28 19.60 -19.85
CA ALA A 146 -0.66 20.89 -19.55
C ALA A 146 0.86 20.77 -19.28
N VAL A 147 1.28 19.79 -18.49
CA VAL A 147 2.72 19.46 -18.30
C VAL A 147 3.35 19.09 -19.64
N GLY A 148 2.61 18.36 -20.47
CA GLY A 148 2.94 18.02 -21.85
C GLY A 148 3.00 19.20 -22.84
N LEU A 149 2.89 20.45 -22.40
CA LEU A 149 3.22 21.63 -23.20
C LEU A 149 4.67 22.13 -22.98
N GLY A 150 5.30 21.76 -21.85
CA GLY A 150 6.66 22.18 -21.50
C GLY A 150 7.75 21.59 -22.40
N GLY A 151 9.01 21.86 -22.07
CA GLY A 151 10.14 21.32 -22.84
C GLY A 151 10.25 19.78 -22.78
N TYR A 152 11.18 19.16 -23.50
CA TYR A 152 11.49 17.72 -23.37
C TYR A 152 12.99 17.41 -23.29
N SER A 153 13.33 16.17 -22.90
CA SER A 153 14.72 15.72 -22.77
C SER A 153 15.47 15.85 -24.10
N GLY A 154 16.45 16.76 -24.12
CA GLY A 154 17.32 17.05 -25.26
C GLY A 154 16.68 17.88 -26.39
N GLU A 155 15.66 18.69 -26.08
CA GLU A 155 15.09 19.66 -27.02
C GLU A 155 16.16 20.68 -27.49
N GLY A 156 16.38 20.77 -28.80
CA GLY A 156 17.41 21.62 -29.41
C GLY A 156 18.87 21.18 -29.20
N THR A 157 19.17 20.11 -28.46
CA THR A 157 20.55 19.72 -28.11
C THR A 157 21.15 18.71 -29.10
N LYS A 158 21.66 19.22 -30.23
CA LYS A 158 22.46 18.44 -31.21
C LYS A 158 23.77 17.92 -30.59
N PRO A 159 24.36 16.80 -31.06
CA PRO A 159 23.95 16.00 -32.22
C PRO A 159 23.00 14.83 -31.91
N MET A 160 22.96 14.36 -30.66
CA MET A 160 22.18 13.17 -30.28
C MET A 160 20.79 13.48 -29.73
N HIS A 161 20.48 14.70 -29.28
CA HIS A 161 19.25 14.99 -28.52
C HIS A 161 19.16 14.09 -27.26
N GLY A 162 17.96 13.86 -26.71
CA GLY A 162 17.74 13.15 -25.44
C GLY A 162 16.74 12.00 -25.53
N ASP A 163 16.15 11.61 -24.38
CA ASP A 163 15.25 10.45 -24.28
C ASP A 163 14.04 10.55 -25.25
N TYR A 164 13.62 11.77 -25.64
CA TYR A 164 12.60 11.99 -26.68
C TYR A 164 13.01 11.42 -28.05
N GLU A 165 14.22 11.76 -28.51
CA GLU A 165 14.75 11.31 -29.80
C GLU A 165 15.00 9.80 -29.79
N ALA A 166 15.41 9.23 -28.65
CA ALA A 166 15.53 7.79 -28.49
C ALA A 166 14.20 7.07 -28.78
N GLN A 167 13.10 7.51 -28.15
CA GLN A 167 11.77 6.91 -28.40
C GLN A 167 11.29 7.13 -29.84
N ARG A 168 11.54 8.31 -30.43
CA ARG A 168 11.18 8.62 -31.82
C ARG A 168 11.95 7.74 -32.81
N HIS A 169 13.26 7.59 -32.62
CA HIS A 169 14.10 6.72 -33.43
C HIS A 169 13.70 5.25 -33.27
N TRP A 170 13.30 4.79 -32.09
CA TRP A 170 12.75 3.44 -31.92
C TRP A 170 11.46 3.22 -32.73
N MET A 171 10.58 4.21 -32.85
CA MET A 171 9.39 4.13 -33.72
C MET A 171 9.77 4.08 -35.21
N GLU A 172 10.76 4.87 -35.64
CA GLU A 172 11.32 4.87 -36.99
C GLU A 172 11.92 3.51 -37.37
N ILE A 173 12.88 3.00 -36.60
CA ILE A 173 13.60 1.76 -36.94
C ILE A 173 12.70 0.53 -36.83
N THR A 174 11.77 0.48 -35.88
CA THR A 174 10.86 -0.67 -35.75
C THR A 174 9.82 -0.70 -36.87
N TYR A 175 9.34 0.47 -37.33
CA TYR A 175 8.42 0.58 -38.46
C TYR A 175 9.07 0.23 -39.80
N HIS A 176 10.30 0.70 -40.06
CA HIS A 176 10.95 0.56 -41.36
C HIS A 176 11.84 -0.68 -41.55
N LEU A 177 12.44 -1.22 -40.47
CA LEU A 177 13.39 -2.32 -40.59
C LEU A 177 12.76 -3.68 -40.28
N PRO A 178 13.25 -4.78 -40.90
CA PRO A 178 12.87 -6.14 -40.48
C PRO A 178 13.29 -6.39 -39.03
N ILE A 179 12.53 -7.22 -38.31
CA ILE A 179 12.71 -7.51 -36.87
C ILE A 179 14.15 -7.96 -36.53
N SER A 180 14.82 -8.68 -37.44
CA SER A 180 16.22 -9.09 -37.30
C SER A 180 17.23 -7.94 -37.21
N LYS A 181 16.83 -6.72 -37.61
CA LYS A 181 17.64 -5.50 -37.56
C LYS A 181 17.36 -4.60 -36.35
N TRP A 182 16.24 -4.77 -35.64
CA TRP A 182 15.82 -3.87 -34.56
C TRP A 182 16.86 -3.70 -33.42
N TYR A 183 17.64 -4.75 -33.13
CA TYR A 183 18.66 -4.78 -32.07
C TYR A 183 20.12 -4.76 -32.60
N THR A 184 20.32 -4.57 -33.91
CA THR A 184 21.63 -4.60 -34.58
C THR A 184 21.91 -3.35 -35.43
N TYR A 185 20.87 -2.62 -35.83
CA TYR A 185 20.99 -1.39 -36.61
C TYR A 185 21.50 -0.22 -35.77
N ASP A 186 22.34 0.62 -36.40
CA ASP A 186 23.01 1.82 -35.89
C ASP A 186 23.11 1.97 -34.36
N LEU A 187 23.89 1.08 -33.75
CA LEU A 187 24.03 0.97 -32.29
C LEU A 187 24.69 2.19 -31.61
N GLN A 188 25.19 3.16 -32.39
CA GLN A 188 25.79 4.40 -31.88
C GLN A 188 24.76 5.55 -31.79
N TYR A 189 23.62 5.45 -32.48
CA TYR A 189 22.57 6.47 -32.49
C TYR A 189 21.27 5.91 -31.90
N TRP A 190 21.14 5.99 -30.58
CA TRP A 190 19.96 5.53 -29.83
C TRP A 190 19.45 4.12 -30.19
N GLY A 191 20.36 3.15 -30.20
CA GLY A 191 20.02 1.73 -30.37
C GLY A 191 18.92 1.26 -29.40
N LEU A 192 18.16 0.24 -29.81
CA LEU A 192 17.01 -0.25 -29.04
C LEU A 192 17.48 -1.10 -27.84
N ASP A 193 17.62 -0.46 -26.68
CA ASP A 193 18.16 -1.08 -25.46
C ASP A 193 17.08 -1.68 -24.52
N TYR A 194 15.81 -1.62 -24.89
CA TYR A 194 14.68 -2.13 -24.10
C TYR A 194 14.19 -3.50 -24.61
N PRO A 195 13.64 -4.38 -23.74
CA PRO A 195 13.16 -5.70 -24.15
C PRO A 195 11.95 -5.66 -25.12
N PRO A 196 11.64 -6.78 -25.83
CA PRO A 196 10.85 -6.77 -27.07
C PRO A 196 9.46 -6.14 -27.00
N LEU A 197 8.79 -6.12 -25.85
CA LEU A 197 7.47 -5.49 -25.73
C LEU A 197 7.53 -3.98 -26.01
N THR A 198 8.63 -3.31 -25.64
CA THR A 198 8.86 -1.91 -26.02
C THR A 198 9.04 -1.75 -27.52
N ALA A 199 9.71 -2.69 -28.19
CA ALA A 199 9.89 -2.67 -29.64
C ALA A 199 8.54 -2.84 -30.38
N TYR A 200 7.66 -3.74 -29.93
CA TYR A 200 6.31 -3.88 -30.50
C TYR A 200 5.42 -2.65 -30.27
N ILE A 201 5.53 -2.01 -29.10
CA ILE A 201 4.80 -0.77 -28.82
C ILE A 201 5.34 0.37 -29.70
N SER A 202 6.67 0.48 -29.85
CA SER A 202 7.30 1.42 -30.77
C SER A 202 6.89 1.18 -32.23
N TRP A 203 6.74 -0.09 -32.65
CA TRP A 203 6.27 -0.45 -33.98
C TRP A 203 4.83 0.01 -34.24
N ILE A 204 3.92 -0.24 -33.28
CA ILE A 204 2.52 0.21 -33.36
C ILE A 204 2.45 1.74 -33.35
N CYS A 205 3.19 2.40 -32.46
CA CYS A 205 3.28 3.86 -32.42
C CYS A 205 3.87 4.44 -33.69
N GLY A 206 4.91 3.82 -34.28
CA GLY A 206 5.52 4.21 -35.55
C GLY A 206 4.59 4.05 -36.75
N PHE A 207 3.81 2.96 -36.81
CA PHE A 207 2.75 2.80 -37.81
C PHE A 207 1.72 3.93 -37.72
N ILE A 208 1.25 4.28 -36.51
CA ILE A 208 0.30 5.37 -36.31
C ILE A 208 0.93 6.73 -36.64
N ALA A 209 2.19 6.96 -36.22
CA ALA A 209 2.95 8.17 -36.53
C ALA A 209 3.07 8.39 -38.04
N HIS A 210 3.49 7.35 -38.77
CA HIS A 210 3.62 7.39 -40.23
C HIS A 210 2.29 7.66 -40.94
N LYS A 211 1.16 7.15 -40.41
CA LYS A 211 -0.18 7.44 -40.94
C LYS A 211 -0.65 8.87 -40.70
N ILE A 212 -0.16 9.55 -39.66
CA ILE A 212 -0.49 10.95 -39.37
C ILE A 212 0.45 11.89 -40.12
N ASN A 213 1.76 11.65 -40.06
CA ASN A 213 2.78 12.38 -40.81
C ASN A 213 4.02 11.49 -41.02
N PRO A 214 4.27 11.02 -42.27
CA PRO A 214 5.43 10.20 -42.60
C PRO A 214 6.78 10.79 -42.19
N ALA A 215 6.92 12.13 -42.14
CA ALA A 215 8.18 12.80 -41.82
C ALA A 215 8.64 12.60 -40.36
N TRP A 216 7.76 12.22 -39.44
CA TRP A 216 8.12 12.02 -38.02
C TRP A 216 8.99 10.77 -37.79
N VAL A 217 8.87 9.79 -38.68
CA VAL A 217 9.46 8.44 -38.55
C VAL A 217 10.10 7.97 -39.86
N ALA A 218 10.44 8.89 -40.76
CA ALA A 218 11.13 8.57 -42.01
C ALA A 218 12.56 8.06 -41.74
N LEU A 219 12.85 6.83 -42.16
CA LEU A 219 14.16 6.18 -41.94
C LEU A 219 15.33 7.08 -42.36
N ASP A 220 16.27 7.28 -41.44
CA ASP A 220 17.47 8.12 -41.53
C ASP A 220 17.23 9.64 -41.72
N ALA A 221 16.18 10.03 -42.44
CA ALA A 221 15.85 11.43 -42.71
C ALA A 221 15.18 12.17 -41.53
N SER A 222 14.59 11.44 -40.58
CA SER A 222 13.89 12.00 -39.41
C SER A 222 14.73 12.05 -38.13
N ARG A 223 16.03 11.76 -38.20
CA ARG A 223 16.96 11.86 -37.07
C ARG A 223 17.01 13.30 -36.53
N GLY A 224 16.71 13.48 -35.24
CA GLY A 224 16.59 14.79 -34.60
C GLY A 224 15.37 15.61 -35.05
N TYR A 225 14.27 14.97 -35.46
CA TYR A 225 13.09 15.68 -35.97
C TYR A 225 12.25 16.31 -34.84
N GLU A 226 12.34 17.64 -34.74
CA GLU A 226 11.63 18.45 -33.74
C GLU A 226 10.45 19.20 -34.40
N SER A 227 9.22 18.94 -33.94
CA SER A 227 8.05 19.70 -34.36
C SER A 227 6.96 19.74 -33.28
N PRO A 228 6.11 20.79 -33.22
CA PRO A 228 4.96 20.82 -32.30
C PRO A 228 4.00 19.64 -32.50
N GLY A 229 3.85 19.15 -33.74
CA GLY A 229 2.98 18.02 -34.08
C GLY A 229 3.50 16.69 -33.54
N SER A 230 4.78 16.37 -33.77
CA SER A 230 5.41 15.16 -33.23
C SER A 230 5.49 15.19 -31.71
N LYS A 231 5.79 16.37 -31.11
CA LYS A 231 5.75 16.61 -29.66
C LYS A 231 4.37 16.31 -29.06
N HIS A 232 3.29 16.75 -29.71
CA HIS A 232 1.93 16.49 -29.26
C HIS A 232 1.53 15.02 -29.43
N PHE A 233 1.80 14.42 -30.59
CA PHE A 233 1.51 13.00 -30.86
C PHE A 233 2.16 12.08 -29.83
N MET A 234 3.46 12.25 -29.57
CA MET A 234 4.22 11.42 -28.64
C MET A 234 3.70 11.55 -27.19
N ARG A 235 3.05 12.66 -26.83
CA ARG A 235 2.49 12.92 -25.49
C ARG A 235 1.03 12.49 -25.28
N MET A 236 0.36 11.93 -26.29
CA MET A 236 -1.08 11.61 -26.26
C MET A 236 -1.44 10.18 -25.77
N SER A 237 -0.48 9.44 -25.23
CA SER A 237 -0.65 8.03 -24.81
C SER A 237 -1.44 7.86 -23.49
N ARG A 238 -2.70 7.39 -23.59
CA ARG A 238 -3.73 7.04 -22.54
C ARG A 238 -3.18 6.31 -21.28
N ARG A 239 -3.80 6.28 -20.06
CA ARG A 239 -5.20 6.53 -19.54
C ARG A 239 -5.22 6.74 -17.97
N THR A 240 -6.38 6.60 -17.28
CA THR A 240 -6.68 7.23 -15.94
C THR A 240 -7.79 6.53 -15.08
N GLN A 241 -7.89 6.77 -13.74
CA GLN A 241 -9.05 6.50 -12.82
C GLN A 241 -8.84 6.98 -11.34
N ASN A 242 -9.87 6.95 -10.44
CA ASN A 242 -9.80 6.67 -8.96
C ASN A 242 -9.27 7.79 -7.97
N ILE A 243 -9.62 7.83 -6.65
CA ILE A 243 -9.07 8.80 -5.65
C ILE A 243 -7.75 8.33 -4.99
N ALA A 244 -7.71 7.10 -4.48
CA ALA A 244 -6.44 6.43 -4.13
C ALA A 244 -5.47 6.46 -5.32
N LEU A 245 -6.04 6.29 -6.51
CA LEU A 245 -5.37 6.40 -7.79
C LEU A 245 -5.18 7.87 -8.24
N LEU A 246 -5.79 8.88 -7.63
CA LEU A 246 -5.48 10.30 -7.86
C LEU A 246 -4.17 10.63 -7.17
N THR A 247 -3.91 10.07 -5.99
CA THR A 247 -2.60 10.20 -5.33
C THR A 247 -1.48 9.47 -6.09
N VAL A 248 -1.78 8.29 -6.66
CA VAL A 248 -0.84 7.52 -7.52
C VAL A 248 -0.69 8.12 -8.93
N LEU A 249 -1.75 8.65 -9.55
CA LEU A 249 -1.70 9.21 -10.91
C LEU A 249 -1.23 10.66 -10.95
N LEU A 250 -1.52 11.46 -9.92
CA LEU A 250 -0.93 12.78 -9.72
C LEU A 250 0.45 12.70 -9.04
N GLN A 251 1.00 11.51 -8.80
CA GLN A 251 2.33 11.34 -8.22
C GLN A 251 3.35 12.19 -9.02
N PRO A 252 3.87 13.29 -8.44
CA PRO A 252 4.57 14.31 -9.20
C PRO A 252 5.81 13.77 -9.89
N ALA A 253 6.56 12.91 -9.20
CA ALA A 253 7.73 12.22 -9.73
C ALA A 253 7.42 11.43 -11.01
N LEU A 254 6.32 10.66 -11.04
CA LEU A 254 5.96 9.85 -12.20
C LEU A 254 5.45 10.72 -13.36
N ILE A 255 4.64 11.77 -13.09
CA ILE A 255 4.21 12.71 -14.14
C ILE A 255 5.43 13.42 -14.75
N LEU A 256 6.33 13.96 -13.92
CA LEU A 256 7.49 14.73 -14.36
C LEU A 256 8.42 13.89 -15.23
N ILE A 257 8.68 12.63 -14.86
CA ILE A 257 9.55 11.76 -15.65
C ILE A 257 8.85 11.24 -16.91
N ASP A 258 7.58 10.80 -16.84
CA ASP A 258 6.93 10.24 -18.02
C ASP A 258 6.50 11.31 -19.05
N HIS A 259 6.01 12.48 -18.60
CA HIS A 259 5.40 13.50 -19.49
C HIS A 259 6.34 14.70 -19.75
N GLY A 260 7.18 15.06 -18.77
CA GLY A 260 8.20 16.10 -18.91
C GLY A 260 9.48 15.55 -19.53
N HIS A 261 10.16 14.64 -18.82
CA HIS A 261 11.40 13.99 -19.27
C HIS A 261 11.19 12.96 -20.39
N PHE A 262 9.94 12.61 -20.71
CA PHE A 262 9.53 11.72 -21.79
C PHE A 262 9.97 10.25 -21.61
N GLN A 263 9.27 9.51 -20.75
CA GLN A 263 9.46 8.08 -20.52
C GLN A 263 8.14 7.31 -20.39
N TYR A 264 8.22 5.98 -20.47
CA TYR A 264 7.06 5.08 -20.35
C TYR A 264 7.08 4.23 -19.06
N ASN A 265 7.51 4.79 -17.92
CA ASN A 265 7.59 4.01 -16.67
C ASN A 265 6.21 3.56 -16.18
N SER A 266 5.17 4.35 -16.44
CA SER A 266 3.77 4.05 -16.15
C SER A 266 3.28 2.73 -16.77
N VAL A 267 3.81 2.29 -17.91
CA VAL A 267 3.44 0.98 -18.50
C VAL A 267 4.01 -0.16 -17.66
N MET A 268 5.31 -0.13 -17.34
CA MET A 268 5.97 -1.10 -16.46
C MET A 268 5.30 -1.14 -15.07
N LEU A 269 5.14 0.03 -14.44
CA LEU A 269 4.52 0.14 -13.11
C LEU A 269 3.05 -0.30 -13.13
N GLY A 270 2.31 0.01 -14.20
CA GLY A 270 0.93 -0.41 -14.41
C GLY A 270 0.79 -1.93 -14.56
N LEU A 271 1.68 -2.58 -15.32
CA LEU A 271 1.73 -4.04 -15.45
C LEU A 271 2.07 -4.72 -14.11
N THR A 272 3.01 -4.16 -13.33
CA THR A 272 3.29 -4.63 -11.96
C THR A 272 2.08 -4.44 -11.03
N LEU A 273 1.38 -3.31 -11.11
CA LEU A 273 0.15 -3.07 -10.33
C LEU A 273 -0.98 -4.03 -10.73
N TRP A 274 -1.12 -4.36 -12.02
CA TRP A 274 -2.03 -5.41 -12.47
C TRP A 274 -1.64 -6.80 -11.95
N ALA A 275 -0.35 -7.13 -11.89
CA ALA A 275 0.10 -8.37 -11.26
C ALA A 275 -0.31 -8.44 -9.78
N VAL A 276 -0.05 -7.37 -9.00
CA VAL A 276 -0.46 -7.25 -7.59
C VAL A 276 -1.98 -7.34 -7.43
N ASN A 277 -2.75 -6.71 -8.31
CA ASN A 277 -4.21 -6.80 -8.31
C ASN A 277 -4.70 -8.22 -8.62
N MET A 278 -4.06 -8.95 -9.56
CA MET A 278 -4.41 -10.34 -9.82
C MET A 278 -4.07 -11.27 -8.64
N PHE A 279 -2.95 -11.04 -7.93
CA PHE A 279 -2.64 -11.74 -6.67
C PHE A 279 -3.71 -11.46 -5.61
N HIS A 280 -4.19 -10.21 -5.50
CA HIS A 280 -5.29 -9.85 -4.61
C HIS A 280 -6.63 -10.48 -4.99
N LEU A 281 -6.89 -10.70 -6.27
CA LEU A 281 -8.08 -11.43 -6.74
C LEU A 281 -7.91 -12.98 -6.68
N GLY A 282 -6.75 -13.48 -6.25
CA GLY A 282 -6.44 -14.92 -6.21
C GLY A 282 -6.19 -15.57 -7.58
N HIS A 283 -5.91 -14.77 -8.61
CA HIS A 283 -5.60 -15.20 -9.97
C HIS A 283 -4.09 -15.23 -10.23
N ASP A 284 -3.35 -15.97 -9.40
CA ASP A 284 -1.88 -15.91 -9.35
C ASP A 284 -1.18 -16.20 -10.67
N LEU A 285 -1.71 -17.15 -11.46
CA LEU A 285 -1.18 -17.49 -12.77
C LEU A 285 -1.25 -16.28 -13.74
N LEU A 286 -2.37 -15.55 -13.74
CA LEU A 286 -2.52 -14.36 -14.56
C LEU A 286 -1.69 -13.18 -14.02
N GLY A 287 -1.54 -13.09 -12.69
CA GLY A 287 -0.61 -12.15 -12.07
C GLY A 287 0.85 -12.40 -12.48
N ALA A 288 1.26 -13.67 -12.58
CA ALA A 288 2.58 -14.04 -13.09
C ALA A 288 2.76 -13.62 -14.56
N VAL A 289 1.75 -13.80 -15.43
CA VAL A 289 1.78 -13.31 -16.83
C VAL A 289 1.98 -11.79 -16.87
N PHE A 290 1.22 -11.01 -16.09
CA PHE A 290 1.38 -9.55 -16.05
C PHE A 290 2.75 -9.12 -15.47
N PHE A 291 3.28 -9.86 -14.50
CA PHE A 291 4.62 -9.56 -13.96
C PHE A 291 5.73 -9.87 -14.97
N VAL A 292 5.62 -10.97 -15.72
CA VAL A 292 6.52 -11.29 -16.84
C VAL A 292 6.40 -10.25 -17.96
N ALA A 293 5.19 -9.76 -18.26
CA ALA A 293 5.01 -8.65 -19.20
C ALA A 293 5.66 -7.34 -18.71
N SER A 294 5.62 -7.05 -17.41
CA SER A 294 6.33 -5.90 -16.81
C SER A 294 7.85 -6.00 -16.99
N LEU A 295 8.42 -7.17 -16.67
CA LEU A 295 9.84 -7.49 -16.89
C LEU A 295 10.23 -7.40 -18.38
N GLY A 296 9.35 -7.88 -19.27
CA GLY A 296 9.49 -7.82 -20.72
C GLY A 296 9.26 -6.44 -21.34
N PHE A 297 8.72 -5.47 -20.58
CA PHE A 297 8.63 -4.07 -20.97
C PHE A 297 9.89 -3.30 -20.58
N LYS A 298 10.29 -3.38 -19.30
CA LYS A 298 11.49 -2.71 -18.76
C LYS A 298 12.09 -3.52 -17.62
N GLN A 299 13.34 -3.94 -17.81
CA GLN A 299 14.07 -4.86 -16.94
C GLN A 299 14.25 -4.37 -15.49
N MET A 300 14.11 -3.07 -15.25
CA MET A 300 14.12 -2.49 -13.90
C MET A 300 13.02 -3.08 -13.00
N ALA A 301 11.92 -3.61 -13.54
CA ALA A 301 10.90 -4.34 -12.78
C ALA A 301 11.46 -5.56 -12.02
N LEU A 302 12.67 -6.04 -12.35
CA LEU A 302 13.39 -7.07 -11.60
C LEU A 302 13.61 -6.67 -10.12
N TYR A 303 13.59 -5.38 -9.80
CA TYR A 303 13.67 -4.86 -8.43
C TYR A 303 12.54 -5.38 -7.52
N TYR A 304 11.41 -5.78 -8.11
CA TYR A 304 10.26 -6.38 -7.41
C TYR A 304 10.31 -7.91 -7.35
N ALA A 305 11.15 -8.56 -8.18
CA ALA A 305 11.12 -10.00 -8.37
C ALA A 305 11.41 -10.82 -7.09
N PRO A 306 12.33 -10.41 -6.19
CA PRO A 306 12.51 -11.11 -4.92
C PRO A 306 11.24 -11.09 -4.04
N ALA A 307 10.55 -9.96 -3.96
CA ALA A 307 9.31 -9.83 -3.20
C ALA A 307 8.15 -10.64 -3.80
N VAL A 308 7.94 -10.56 -5.12
CA VAL A 308 6.91 -11.33 -5.83
C VAL A 308 7.19 -12.84 -5.77
N GLY A 309 8.45 -13.24 -5.97
CA GLY A 309 8.90 -14.62 -5.88
C GLY A 309 8.70 -15.20 -4.48
N SER A 310 9.12 -14.49 -3.44
CA SER A 310 8.90 -14.90 -2.04
C SER A 310 7.43 -15.01 -1.68
N TYR A 311 6.56 -14.10 -2.16
CA TYR A 311 5.12 -14.18 -1.96
C TYR A 311 4.53 -15.44 -2.59
N LEU A 312 4.77 -15.65 -3.88
CA LEU A 312 4.21 -16.79 -4.61
C LEU A 312 4.75 -18.13 -4.09
N LEU A 313 6.05 -18.19 -3.75
CA LEU A 313 6.65 -19.40 -3.18
C LEU A 313 6.15 -19.67 -1.75
N GLY A 314 6.08 -18.65 -0.89
CA GLY A 314 5.51 -18.76 0.46
C GLY A 314 4.05 -19.20 0.43
N LYS A 315 3.28 -18.72 -0.56
CA LYS A 315 1.90 -19.17 -0.82
C LYS A 315 1.83 -20.64 -1.25
N CYS A 316 2.79 -21.14 -2.03
CA CYS A 316 2.86 -22.57 -2.35
C CYS A 316 3.04 -23.42 -1.10
N PHE A 317 3.90 -23.03 -0.14
CA PHE A 317 4.03 -23.73 1.13
C PHE A 317 2.76 -23.65 1.99
N TRP A 318 2.12 -22.48 2.04
CA TRP A 318 0.87 -22.29 2.76
C TRP A 318 -0.30 -23.14 2.23
N LEU A 319 -0.35 -23.41 0.93
CA LEU A 319 -1.34 -24.31 0.30
C LEU A 319 -1.12 -25.81 0.63
N GLY A 320 -0.08 -26.17 1.37
CA GLY A 320 0.25 -27.56 1.72
C GLY A 320 0.85 -28.35 0.56
N LYS A 321 1.29 -29.59 0.82
CA LYS A 321 2.16 -30.35 -0.10
C LYS A 321 1.53 -30.57 -1.49
N LYS A 322 0.26 -30.96 -1.57
CA LYS A 322 -0.41 -31.35 -2.83
C LYS A 322 -0.82 -30.16 -3.69
N ASP A 323 -1.65 -29.27 -3.17
CA ASP A 323 -2.09 -28.10 -3.93
C ASP A 323 -0.97 -27.06 -4.08
N GLY A 324 -0.06 -26.96 -3.11
CA GLY A 324 1.15 -26.14 -3.20
C GLY A 324 2.11 -26.56 -4.31
N THR A 325 2.46 -27.84 -4.41
CA THR A 325 3.32 -28.33 -5.52
C THR A 325 2.63 -28.20 -6.87
N ARG A 326 1.32 -28.49 -6.94
CA ARG A 326 0.50 -28.27 -8.14
C ARG A 326 0.48 -26.79 -8.56
N HIS A 327 0.38 -25.87 -7.60
CA HIS A 327 0.40 -24.44 -7.84
C HIS A 327 1.80 -23.96 -8.29
N PHE A 328 2.86 -24.43 -7.64
CA PHE A 328 4.25 -24.15 -8.01
C PHE A 328 4.57 -24.60 -9.45
N VAL A 329 4.21 -25.83 -9.82
CA VAL A 329 4.41 -26.35 -11.18
C VAL A 329 3.64 -25.51 -12.21
N ARG A 330 2.39 -25.13 -11.89
CA ARG A 330 1.59 -24.25 -12.77
C ARG A 330 2.21 -22.85 -12.92
N LEU A 331 2.69 -22.25 -11.84
CA LEU A 331 3.41 -20.97 -11.89
C LEU A 331 4.68 -21.07 -12.73
N ALA A 332 5.49 -22.10 -12.53
CA ALA A 332 6.71 -22.34 -13.29
C ALA A 332 6.41 -22.49 -14.79
N LEU A 333 5.42 -23.30 -15.16
CA LEU A 333 4.98 -23.49 -16.55
C LEU A 333 4.46 -22.19 -17.17
N VAL A 334 3.56 -21.47 -16.50
CA VAL A 334 2.97 -20.22 -17.02
C VAL A 334 4.02 -19.11 -17.16
N THR A 335 4.93 -18.99 -16.18
CA THR A 335 6.05 -18.03 -16.22
C THR A 335 6.99 -18.35 -17.38
N SER A 336 7.38 -19.61 -17.53
CA SER A 336 8.28 -20.06 -18.61
C SER A 336 7.64 -19.89 -19.99
N LEU A 337 6.36 -20.23 -20.15
CA LEU A 337 5.62 -20.05 -21.40
C LEU A 337 5.45 -18.55 -21.74
N SER A 338 5.25 -17.70 -20.75
CA SER A 338 5.15 -16.24 -20.94
C SER A 338 6.47 -15.65 -21.43
N PHE A 339 7.60 -16.06 -20.84
CA PHE A 339 8.93 -15.67 -21.34
C PHE A 339 9.21 -16.25 -22.73
N LEU A 340 8.89 -17.53 -22.97
CA LEU A 340 9.05 -18.16 -24.27
C LEU A 340 8.27 -17.42 -25.36
N LEU A 341 7.04 -16.99 -25.08
CA LEU A 341 6.20 -16.22 -26.00
C LEU A 341 6.75 -14.80 -26.25
N LEU A 342 7.25 -14.11 -25.23
CA LEU A 342 7.91 -12.80 -25.38
C LEU A 342 9.21 -12.87 -26.21
N PHE A 343 10.00 -13.92 -26.02
CA PHE A 343 11.27 -14.12 -26.72
C PHE A 343 11.13 -14.95 -28.01
N LEU A 344 9.93 -15.40 -28.39
CA LEU A 344 9.69 -16.34 -29.50
C LEU A 344 10.37 -15.91 -30.82
N PRO A 345 10.35 -14.63 -31.24
CA PRO A 345 11.02 -14.20 -32.48
C PRO A 345 12.55 -14.01 -32.36
N PHE A 346 13.11 -14.17 -31.16
CA PHE A 346 14.52 -13.95 -30.84
C PHE A 346 15.23 -15.23 -30.40
N LEU A 347 14.60 -16.40 -30.52
CA LEU A 347 15.14 -17.69 -30.03
C LEU A 347 16.37 -18.21 -30.81
N THR A 348 16.80 -17.57 -31.90
CA THR A 348 18.07 -17.95 -32.54
C THR A 348 19.23 -17.62 -31.57
N PRO A 349 20.23 -18.52 -31.40
CA PRO A 349 21.24 -18.36 -30.35
C PRO A 349 22.00 -17.02 -30.38
N SER A 350 22.25 -16.47 -31.57
CA SER A 350 22.91 -15.18 -31.77
C SER A 350 22.02 -13.99 -31.38
N LEU A 351 20.74 -13.98 -31.75
CA LEU A 351 19.82 -12.91 -31.36
C LEU A 351 19.52 -12.98 -29.86
N LEU A 352 19.29 -14.17 -29.30
CA LEU A 352 19.01 -14.34 -27.88
C LEU A 352 20.16 -13.82 -27.00
N ILE A 353 21.40 -14.21 -27.29
CA ILE A 353 22.56 -13.75 -26.49
C ILE A 353 22.81 -12.25 -26.68
N GLN A 354 22.57 -11.70 -27.87
CA GLN A 354 22.68 -10.26 -28.13
C GLN A 354 21.61 -9.46 -27.38
N SER A 355 20.35 -9.90 -27.40
CA SER A 355 19.26 -9.29 -26.64
C SER A 355 19.55 -9.29 -25.14
N ILE A 356 20.02 -10.42 -24.58
CA ILE A 356 20.36 -10.51 -23.14
C ILE A 356 21.50 -9.54 -22.78
N ARG A 357 22.57 -9.47 -23.61
CA ARG A 357 23.70 -8.54 -23.41
C ARG A 357 23.31 -7.06 -23.52
N ARG A 358 22.27 -6.73 -24.30
CA ARG A 358 21.72 -5.37 -24.41
C ARG A 358 20.84 -4.99 -23.22
N ILE A 359 19.98 -5.91 -22.78
CA ILE A 359 19.10 -5.70 -21.61
C ILE A 359 19.93 -5.55 -20.32
N PHE A 360 21.03 -6.30 -20.19
CA PHE A 360 21.94 -6.25 -19.04
C PHE A 360 23.36 -5.83 -19.47
N PRO A 361 23.64 -4.52 -19.61
CA PRO A 361 24.96 -4.03 -19.99
C PRO A 361 25.93 -4.08 -18.80
N PHE A 362 26.68 -5.17 -18.67
CA PHE A 362 27.63 -5.42 -17.57
C PHE A 362 28.90 -4.51 -17.58
N ALA A 363 28.89 -3.36 -18.27
CA ALA A 363 30.07 -2.58 -18.63
C ALA A 363 29.94 -1.08 -18.29
N ARG A 364 29.45 -0.76 -17.09
CA ARG A 364 29.49 0.60 -16.50
C ARG A 364 30.05 0.54 -15.08
N GLY A 365 30.88 1.51 -14.74
CA GLY A 365 31.56 1.60 -13.46
C GLY A 365 30.64 2.06 -12.32
N LEU A 366 31.09 1.85 -11.10
CA LEU A 366 30.43 2.43 -9.92
C LEU A 366 30.63 3.95 -9.92
N PHE A 367 29.62 4.75 -9.55
CA PHE A 367 29.66 6.23 -9.49
C PHE A 367 29.81 6.97 -10.84
N GLU A 368 29.08 6.59 -11.89
CA GLU A 368 28.99 7.41 -13.11
C GLU A 368 28.02 8.60 -12.95
N ASP A 369 26.88 8.41 -12.27
CA ASP A 369 25.86 9.43 -12.01
C ASP A 369 25.82 9.89 -10.53
N LYS A 370 25.42 11.15 -10.28
CA LYS A 370 25.22 11.72 -8.93
C LYS A 370 23.86 11.34 -8.33
N VAL A 371 23.68 10.06 -8.02
CA VAL A 371 22.39 9.52 -7.53
C VAL A 371 22.31 9.54 -6.01
N ALA A 372 21.13 9.78 -5.46
CA ALA A 372 20.81 9.75 -4.03
C ALA A 372 20.82 8.34 -3.40
N ASN A 373 21.87 7.55 -3.64
CA ASN A 373 22.06 6.20 -3.10
C ASN A 373 23.14 6.17 -1.98
N PHE A 374 23.27 5.03 -1.29
CA PHE A 374 24.22 4.87 -0.19
C PHE A 374 25.67 5.12 -0.63
N TRP A 375 26.05 4.65 -1.82
CA TRP A 375 27.41 4.76 -2.34
C TRP A 375 27.79 6.22 -2.58
N CYS A 376 26.99 7.00 -3.31
CA CYS A 376 27.30 8.39 -3.62
C CYS A 376 27.34 9.27 -2.35
N ALA A 377 26.36 9.09 -1.45
CA ALA A 377 26.32 9.84 -0.20
C ALA A 377 27.52 9.51 0.73
N SER A 378 27.89 8.22 0.85
CA SER A 378 29.04 7.81 1.63
C SER A 378 30.38 8.17 0.99
N ASP A 379 30.50 8.23 -0.35
CA ASP A 379 31.71 8.71 -1.02
C ASP A 379 32.00 10.17 -0.64
N VAL A 380 30.98 11.02 -0.62
CA VAL A 380 31.12 12.43 -0.29
C VAL A 380 31.53 12.64 1.17
N VAL A 381 30.85 11.97 2.11
CA VAL A 381 30.93 12.32 3.54
C VAL A 381 31.87 11.42 4.36
N LEU A 382 32.01 10.14 4.01
CA LEU A 382 32.61 9.13 4.90
C LEU A 382 33.88 8.49 4.32
N ILE A 383 33.76 7.85 3.16
CA ILE A 383 34.78 6.93 2.62
C ILE A 383 34.92 7.20 1.13
N LYS A 384 36.05 7.76 0.70
CA LYS A 384 36.36 7.94 -0.73
C LYS A 384 36.64 6.60 -1.40
N TRP A 385 35.59 5.85 -1.73
CA TRP A 385 35.65 4.45 -2.16
C TRP A 385 36.63 4.20 -3.31
N ARG A 386 36.68 5.10 -4.31
CA ARG A 386 37.64 5.00 -5.44
C ARG A 386 39.11 5.23 -5.05
N LYS A 387 39.39 5.80 -3.87
CA LYS A 387 40.74 6.07 -3.35
C LYS A 387 41.25 4.97 -2.39
N LEU A 388 40.44 3.95 -2.08
CA LEU A 388 40.87 2.82 -1.26
C LEU A 388 41.74 1.89 -2.12
N SER A 389 43.06 2.04 -2.00
CA SER A 389 44.07 1.24 -2.74
C SER A 389 44.00 -0.27 -2.52
N TRP A 390 43.24 -0.74 -1.53
CA TRP A 390 43.10 -2.14 -1.13
C TRP A 390 41.84 -2.82 -1.67
N ILE A 391 40.96 -2.11 -2.39
CA ILE A 391 39.72 -2.67 -2.97
C ILE A 391 39.71 -2.45 -4.49
N SER A 392 39.62 -3.55 -5.25
CA SER A 392 39.38 -3.48 -6.69
C SER A 392 37.93 -3.10 -7.00
N GLU A 393 37.68 -2.49 -8.16
CA GLU A 393 36.32 -2.18 -8.63
C GLU A 393 35.43 -3.44 -8.68
N THR A 394 35.98 -4.57 -9.15
CA THR A 394 35.30 -5.87 -9.16
C THR A 394 34.94 -6.38 -7.76
N SER A 395 35.75 -6.07 -6.75
CA SER A 395 35.45 -6.42 -5.35
C SER A 395 34.37 -5.51 -4.79
N LEU A 396 34.41 -4.22 -5.12
CA LEU A 396 33.41 -3.24 -4.69
C LEU A 396 32.03 -3.52 -5.32
N GLN A 397 31.98 -3.97 -6.58
CA GLN A 397 30.76 -4.47 -7.22
C GLN A 397 30.16 -5.69 -6.49
N ARG A 398 31.01 -6.63 -6.03
CA ARG A 398 30.57 -7.79 -5.24
C ARG A 398 30.06 -7.39 -3.85
N VAL A 399 30.71 -6.42 -3.19
CA VAL A 399 30.23 -5.85 -1.93
C VAL A 399 28.86 -5.18 -2.11
N ALA A 400 28.69 -4.39 -3.17
CA ALA A 400 27.41 -3.75 -3.48
C ALA A 400 26.29 -4.77 -3.76
N LEU A 401 26.59 -5.85 -4.50
CA LEU A 401 25.66 -6.98 -4.66
C LEU A 401 25.30 -7.62 -3.31
N LEU A 402 26.29 -7.90 -2.45
CA LEU A 402 26.06 -8.50 -1.14
C LEU A 402 25.18 -7.60 -0.24
N VAL A 403 25.49 -6.31 -0.15
CA VAL A 403 24.71 -5.34 0.64
C VAL A 403 23.29 -5.19 0.08
N THR A 404 23.13 -5.20 -1.26
CA THR A 404 21.80 -5.21 -1.90
C THR A 404 20.99 -6.44 -1.50
N LEU A 405 21.59 -7.64 -1.57
CA LEU A 405 20.94 -8.88 -1.19
C LEU A 405 20.56 -8.90 0.31
N LEU A 406 21.48 -8.48 1.19
CA LEU A 406 21.22 -8.34 2.63
C LEU A 406 20.07 -7.34 2.90
N GLY A 407 19.99 -6.24 2.14
CA GLY A 407 18.90 -5.28 2.25
C GLY A 407 17.54 -5.82 1.80
N ILE A 408 17.52 -6.75 0.84
CA ILE A 408 16.28 -7.40 0.35
C ILE A 408 15.76 -8.45 1.35
N LEU A 409 16.64 -9.08 2.15
CA LEU A 409 16.29 -10.20 3.03
C LEU A 409 15.16 -9.90 4.04
N PRO A 410 15.06 -8.75 4.72
CA PRO A 410 13.92 -8.46 5.60
C PRO A 410 12.58 -8.56 4.87
N GLY A 411 12.45 -7.88 3.72
CA GLY A 411 11.20 -7.87 2.95
C GLY A 411 10.87 -9.23 2.33
N ALA A 412 11.80 -9.78 1.55
CA ALA A 412 11.59 -11.05 0.87
C ALA A 412 11.50 -12.23 1.86
N GLY A 413 12.28 -12.20 2.94
CA GLY A 413 12.35 -13.25 3.96
C GLY A 413 11.11 -13.29 4.86
N MET A 414 10.58 -12.14 5.31
CA MET A 414 9.36 -12.12 6.13
C MET A 414 8.14 -12.68 5.36
N VAL A 415 7.96 -12.27 4.10
CA VAL A 415 6.82 -12.73 3.27
C VAL A 415 6.91 -14.22 2.95
N PHE A 416 8.11 -14.72 2.65
CA PHE A 416 8.32 -16.16 2.46
C PHE A 416 8.12 -16.93 3.77
N GLY A 417 8.75 -16.46 4.85
CA GLY A 417 8.75 -17.12 6.16
C GLY A 417 7.36 -17.26 6.77
N TRP A 418 6.51 -16.23 6.73
CA TRP A 418 5.13 -16.33 7.22
C TRP A 418 4.27 -17.27 6.36
N GLY A 419 4.50 -17.33 5.05
CA GLY A 419 3.86 -18.33 4.19
C GLY A 419 4.28 -19.76 4.54
N PHE A 420 5.58 -19.97 4.75
CA PHE A 420 6.15 -21.25 5.14
C PHE A 420 5.68 -21.73 6.52
N VAL A 421 5.82 -20.90 7.56
CA VAL A 421 5.40 -21.21 8.94
C VAL A 421 3.88 -21.39 9.02
N GLY A 422 3.10 -20.56 8.32
CA GLY A 422 1.65 -20.72 8.22
C GLY A 422 1.25 -22.07 7.61
N GLY A 423 1.94 -22.52 6.56
CA GLY A 423 1.74 -23.86 5.97
C GLY A 423 2.17 -25.01 6.89
N ALA A 424 3.28 -24.86 7.60
CA ALA A 424 3.78 -25.88 8.54
C ALA A 424 2.83 -26.07 9.74
N ASN A 425 2.38 -25.00 10.37
CA ASN A 425 1.42 -25.04 11.49
C ASN A 425 0.08 -25.64 11.07
N LEU A 426 -0.35 -25.38 9.84
CA LEU A 426 -1.56 -25.95 9.27
C LEU A 426 -1.39 -27.47 9.04
N SER A 427 -0.25 -27.90 8.51
CA SER A 427 0.08 -29.31 8.31
C SER A 427 0.13 -30.11 9.61
N ILE A 428 0.56 -29.50 10.72
CA ILE A 428 0.60 -30.15 12.05
C ILE A 428 -0.81 -30.36 12.63
N ASN A 429 -1.72 -29.41 12.39
CA ASN A 429 -3.09 -29.44 12.94
C ASN A 429 -4.07 -30.34 12.15
N THR A 430 -3.65 -30.89 11.01
CA THR A 430 -4.44 -31.81 10.18
C THR A 430 -3.76 -33.17 10.10
N THR A 431 -4.47 -34.26 10.38
CA THR A 431 -3.91 -35.64 10.43
C THR A 431 -3.24 -36.11 9.15
N ASN A 432 -3.56 -35.52 7.99
CA ASN A 432 -2.96 -35.83 6.68
C ASN A 432 -2.06 -34.72 6.12
N GLY A 433 -1.86 -33.61 6.82
CA GLY A 433 -1.15 -32.44 6.29
C GLY A 433 -1.81 -31.71 5.12
N GLU A 434 -3.06 -32.07 4.78
CA GLU A 434 -3.84 -31.49 3.68
C GLU A 434 -4.90 -30.52 4.21
N LEU A 435 -4.98 -29.34 3.59
CA LEU A 435 -6.16 -28.49 3.66
C LEU A 435 -7.38 -29.29 3.17
N PRO A 436 -8.54 -29.28 3.88
CA PRO A 436 -9.75 -29.87 3.32
C PRO A 436 -10.07 -29.18 1.98
N PRO A 437 -10.52 -29.91 0.94
CA PRO A 437 -10.75 -29.32 -0.37
C PRO A 437 -11.67 -28.09 -0.28
N ILE A 438 -11.52 -27.15 -1.22
CA ILE A 438 -12.44 -26.01 -1.29
C ILE A 438 -13.81 -26.56 -1.70
N ASP A 439 -14.75 -26.58 -0.76
CA ASP A 439 -16.11 -27.02 -1.05
C ASP A 439 -16.77 -25.98 -1.95
N GLU A 440 -17.54 -26.42 -2.95
CA GLU A 440 -18.39 -25.51 -3.71
C GLU A 440 -19.53 -24.92 -2.87
N SER A 441 -19.81 -25.47 -1.68
CA SER A 441 -20.68 -24.86 -0.67
C SER A 441 -20.07 -23.64 0.06
N ASP A 442 -18.73 -23.52 0.15
CA ASP A 442 -18.07 -22.43 0.91
C ASP A 442 -18.49 -21.05 0.38
N ASP A 443 -18.77 -20.09 1.28
CA ASP A 443 -19.13 -18.73 0.88
C ASP A 443 -18.03 -18.04 0.05
N LYS A 444 -18.44 -17.22 -0.93
CA LYS A 444 -17.52 -16.43 -1.79
C LYS A 444 -16.39 -15.71 -1.04
N PRO A 445 -16.62 -14.98 0.06
CA PRO A 445 -15.53 -14.39 0.86
C PRO A 445 -14.55 -15.43 1.40
N THR A 446 -15.04 -16.52 1.99
CA THR A 446 -14.20 -17.62 2.54
C THR A 446 -13.31 -18.23 1.46
N LYS A 447 -13.88 -18.51 0.28
CA LYS A 447 -13.14 -18.96 -0.92
C LYS A 447 -12.08 -17.95 -1.37
N LEU A 448 -12.36 -16.64 -1.32
CA LEU A 448 -11.44 -15.60 -1.75
C LEU A 448 -10.29 -15.40 -0.76
N THR A 449 -10.56 -15.33 0.55
CA THR A 449 -9.53 -15.26 1.60
C THR A 449 -8.58 -16.46 1.50
N ARG A 450 -9.12 -17.66 1.25
CA ARG A 450 -8.34 -18.88 1.04
C ARG A 450 -7.52 -18.86 -0.26
N ARG A 451 -7.88 -18.05 -1.26
CA ARG A 451 -7.11 -17.85 -2.49
C ARG A 451 -6.11 -16.69 -2.40
N GLN A 452 -6.23 -15.78 -1.44
CA GLN A 452 -5.34 -14.62 -1.30
C GLN A 452 -4.01 -14.98 -0.61
N GLY A 453 -4.02 -15.94 0.32
CA GLY A 453 -2.85 -16.34 1.12
C GLY A 453 -2.52 -15.31 2.21
N PRO A 454 -1.91 -15.74 3.34
CA PRO A 454 -1.85 -14.94 4.57
C PRO A 454 -0.93 -13.71 4.45
N THR A 455 0.07 -13.75 3.57
CA THR A 455 1.10 -12.71 3.45
C THR A 455 0.82 -11.65 2.40
N LEU A 456 -0.35 -11.69 1.74
CA LEU A 456 -0.75 -10.68 0.76
C LEU A 456 -0.71 -9.23 1.31
N PRO A 457 -1.13 -8.92 2.56
CA PRO A 457 -1.03 -7.56 3.11
C PRO A 457 0.42 -7.06 3.27
N LEU A 458 1.40 -7.98 3.32
CA LEU A 458 2.82 -7.66 3.43
C LEU A 458 3.48 -7.44 2.06
N LEU A 459 2.84 -7.83 0.96
CA LEU A 459 3.42 -7.73 -0.37
C LEU A 459 3.80 -6.28 -0.75
N PRO A 460 2.98 -5.23 -0.52
CA PRO A 460 3.39 -3.85 -0.81
C PRO A 460 4.62 -3.41 0.00
N PHE A 461 4.74 -3.82 1.27
CA PHE A 461 5.93 -3.55 2.08
C PHE A 461 7.17 -4.27 1.55
N ALA A 462 7.05 -5.54 1.15
CA ALA A 462 8.15 -6.29 0.55
C ALA A 462 8.57 -5.73 -0.80
N LEU A 463 7.62 -5.30 -1.64
CA LEU A 463 7.89 -4.60 -2.90
C LEU A 463 8.67 -3.31 -2.67
N PHE A 464 8.27 -2.51 -1.66
CA PHE A 464 8.99 -1.30 -1.26
C PHE A 464 10.40 -1.62 -0.74
N SER A 465 10.50 -2.55 0.22
CA SER A 465 11.78 -2.96 0.83
C SER A 465 12.77 -3.45 -0.23
N SER A 466 12.32 -4.35 -1.11
CA SER A 466 13.13 -4.89 -2.21
C SER A 466 13.57 -3.80 -3.18
N ALA A 467 12.65 -2.98 -3.70
CA ALA A 467 12.97 -1.96 -4.68
C ALA A 467 13.84 -0.83 -4.11
N MET A 468 13.64 -0.48 -2.85
CA MET A 468 14.45 0.53 -2.16
C MET A 468 15.86 0.01 -1.83
N SER A 469 16.02 -1.29 -1.51
CA SER A 469 17.34 -1.89 -1.35
C SER A 469 18.13 -1.92 -2.67
N PHE A 470 17.50 -2.25 -3.80
CA PHE A 470 18.14 -2.10 -5.10
C PHE A 470 18.52 -0.64 -5.38
N PHE A 471 17.63 0.32 -5.12
CA PHE A 471 17.93 1.74 -5.32
C PHE A 471 19.07 2.27 -4.42
N MET A 472 19.10 1.87 -3.16
CA MET A 472 20.10 2.36 -2.20
C MET A 472 21.46 1.69 -2.37
N PHE A 473 21.50 0.40 -2.70
CA PHE A 473 22.72 -0.41 -2.58
C PHE A 473 23.23 -1.04 -3.88
N SER A 474 22.52 -0.95 -5.00
CA SER A 474 23.05 -1.40 -6.31
C SER A 474 24.23 -0.55 -6.78
N VAL A 475 25.11 -1.16 -7.58
CA VAL A 475 26.23 -0.50 -8.28
C VAL A 475 25.71 0.53 -9.28
N GLN A 476 24.74 0.10 -10.10
CA GLN A 476 24.16 0.90 -11.17
C GLN A 476 22.73 1.24 -10.78
N VAL A 477 22.52 2.54 -10.59
CA VAL A 477 21.26 3.19 -10.23
C VAL A 477 21.23 4.49 -11.01
N HIS A 478 20.05 4.93 -11.45
CA HIS A 478 19.86 6.25 -12.07
C HIS A 478 18.90 7.06 -11.20
N GLU A 479 18.98 8.39 -11.24
CA GLU A 479 18.07 9.28 -10.49
C GLU A 479 16.59 8.90 -10.68
N LYS A 480 16.25 8.51 -11.92
CA LYS A 480 14.90 8.10 -12.36
C LYS A 480 14.41 6.77 -11.77
N SER A 481 15.29 5.89 -11.25
CA SER A 481 14.85 4.59 -10.71
C SER A 481 14.22 4.68 -9.31
N ILE A 482 14.24 5.85 -8.66
CA ILE A 482 13.46 6.11 -7.43
C ILE A 482 11.95 5.89 -7.63
N LEU A 483 11.45 6.00 -8.88
CA LEU A 483 10.06 5.67 -9.22
C LEU A 483 9.65 4.23 -8.84
N LEU A 484 10.61 3.30 -8.76
CA LEU A 484 10.33 1.91 -8.42
C LEU A 484 9.96 1.72 -6.95
N PRO A 485 10.73 2.17 -5.94
CA PRO A 485 10.24 2.19 -4.56
C PRO A 485 9.10 3.18 -4.33
N LEU A 486 8.93 4.24 -5.14
CA LEU A 486 7.78 5.14 -4.98
C LEU A 486 6.42 4.48 -5.27
N MET A 487 6.32 3.58 -6.25
CA MET A 487 5.04 2.92 -6.57
C MET A 487 4.44 2.16 -5.37
N PRO A 488 5.15 1.22 -4.70
CA PRO A 488 4.60 0.48 -3.57
C PRO A 488 4.40 1.34 -2.31
N VAL A 489 5.22 2.37 -2.06
CA VAL A 489 4.97 3.27 -0.90
C VAL A 489 3.78 4.20 -1.15
N THR A 490 3.54 4.63 -2.40
CA THR A 490 2.35 5.40 -2.77
C THR A 490 1.08 4.53 -2.76
N LEU A 491 1.21 3.23 -3.08
CA LEU A 491 0.14 2.24 -2.89
C LEU A 491 -0.18 2.02 -1.40
N LEU A 492 0.85 1.88 -0.55
CA LEU A 492 0.71 1.75 0.91
C LEU A 492 0.07 3.00 1.53
N LEU A 493 0.49 4.18 1.09
CA LEU A 493 -0.08 5.47 1.44
C LEU A 493 -1.59 5.50 1.09
N ALA A 494 -1.96 5.12 -0.13
CA ALA A 494 -3.36 5.11 -0.56
C ALA A 494 -4.23 4.03 0.12
N ALA A 495 -3.63 2.92 0.59
CA ALA A 495 -4.34 1.84 1.27
C ALA A 495 -4.75 2.17 2.72
N ARG A 496 -4.03 3.08 3.40
CA ARG A 496 -4.22 3.38 4.84
C ARG A 496 -4.94 4.68 5.17
N GLU A 497 -5.44 5.44 4.19
CA GLU A 497 -6.35 6.58 4.46
C GLU A 497 -7.67 6.18 5.16
N SER A 498 -8.03 4.88 5.14
CA SER A 498 -9.29 4.35 5.66
C SER A 498 -9.29 4.00 7.15
N GLU A 499 -8.16 4.08 7.84
CA GLU A 499 -8.01 3.74 9.27
C GLU A 499 -7.44 4.93 10.05
N SER A 500 -8.18 6.05 10.06
CA SER A 500 -7.77 7.27 10.77
C SER A 500 -7.94 7.21 12.29
N GLU A 501 -8.56 6.15 12.82
CA GLU A 501 -8.84 5.98 14.25
C GLU A 501 -8.56 4.53 14.66
N VAL A 502 -7.50 4.30 15.46
CA VAL A 502 -7.41 3.37 16.62
C VAL A 502 -5.95 3.10 17.06
N GLU A 503 -4.97 2.98 16.16
CA GLU A 503 -3.58 2.65 16.54
C GLU A 503 -2.58 3.82 16.50
N SER A 504 -2.84 4.86 17.29
CA SER A 504 -1.81 5.86 17.68
C SER A 504 -0.80 5.32 18.72
N ALA A 505 -0.73 4.00 18.92
CA ALA A 505 0.02 3.35 20.00
C ALA A 505 1.47 2.95 19.65
N GLY A 506 1.98 3.37 18.48
CA GLY A 506 3.28 2.95 17.95
C GLY A 506 4.41 3.98 18.13
N MET A 507 5.06 3.99 19.31
CA MET A 507 6.44 4.48 19.55
C MET A 507 6.85 5.89 19.06
N GLY A 508 5.92 6.74 18.60
CA GLY A 508 6.20 8.10 18.08
C GLY A 508 6.82 8.15 16.67
N LEU A 509 7.04 7.01 16.01
CA LEU A 509 7.75 6.88 14.72
C LEU A 509 6.93 7.30 13.47
N GLY A 510 5.81 7.99 13.68
CA GLY A 510 4.83 8.37 12.66
C GLY A 510 4.13 7.19 11.99
N ASN A 511 3.26 7.48 11.02
CA ASN A 511 2.49 6.47 10.30
C ASN A 511 2.95 6.33 8.82
N VAL A 512 2.48 5.28 8.15
CA VAL A 512 2.86 4.98 6.75
C VAL A 512 2.46 6.11 5.78
N TRP A 513 1.40 6.85 6.08
CA TRP A 513 0.96 8.02 5.31
C TRP A 513 1.96 9.17 5.41
N GLU A 514 2.38 9.54 6.62
CA GLU A 514 3.39 10.60 6.85
C GLU A 514 4.72 10.27 6.13
N TRP A 515 5.19 9.02 6.23
CA TRP A 515 6.37 8.55 5.50
C TRP A 515 6.19 8.60 3.98
N GLY A 516 5.03 8.17 3.48
CA GLY A 516 4.70 8.17 2.06
C GLY A 516 4.62 9.56 1.44
N VAL A 517 4.19 10.58 2.20
CA VAL A 517 4.21 11.98 1.75
C VAL A 517 5.64 12.51 1.70
N LEU A 518 6.39 12.33 2.80
CA LEU A 518 7.79 12.76 2.91
C LEU A 518 8.66 12.20 1.77
N VAL A 519 8.61 10.89 1.54
CA VAL A 519 9.45 10.23 0.54
C VAL A 519 9.10 10.63 -0.89
N ASN A 520 7.82 10.87 -1.21
CA ASN A 520 7.41 11.36 -2.53
C ASN A 520 7.92 12.78 -2.79
N ASN A 521 7.81 13.69 -1.82
CA ASN A 521 8.33 15.05 -1.95
C ASN A 521 9.85 15.07 -2.13
N VAL A 522 10.57 14.31 -1.30
CA VAL A 522 12.03 14.22 -1.38
C VAL A 522 12.49 13.50 -2.65
N ALA A 523 11.73 12.54 -3.19
CA ALA A 523 12.03 11.91 -4.47
C ALA A 523 11.80 12.81 -5.70
N VAL A 524 10.86 13.75 -5.64
CA VAL A 524 10.76 14.80 -6.68
C VAL A 524 11.98 15.72 -6.60
N PHE A 525 12.38 16.12 -5.39
CA PHE A 525 13.59 16.91 -5.18
C PHE A 525 14.88 16.17 -5.57
N SER A 526 15.00 14.86 -5.35
CA SER A 526 16.20 14.10 -5.73
C SER A 526 16.43 14.05 -7.25
N MET A 527 15.39 14.35 -8.04
CA MET A 527 15.47 14.48 -9.51
C MET A 527 15.51 15.95 -9.97
N TRP A 528 15.62 16.92 -9.06
CA TRP A 528 15.69 18.35 -9.42
C TRP A 528 16.85 18.69 -10.40
N PRO A 529 18.09 18.19 -10.23
CA PRO A 529 19.17 18.51 -11.16
C PRO A 529 18.87 18.09 -12.60
N LEU A 530 18.28 16.90 -12.77
CA LEU A 530 17.74 16.40 -14.05
C LEU A 530 16.64 17.31 -14.59
N LEU A 531 15.58 17.54 -13.81
CA LEU A 531 14.42 18.33 -14.22
C LEU A 531 14.76 19.79 -14.55
N LYS A 532 15.74 20.37 -13.84
CA LYS A 532 16.29 21.70 -14.12
C LYS A 532 17.03 21.73 -15.46
N ARG A 533 17.84 20.70 -15.75
CA ARG A 533 18.53 20.54 -17.05
C ARG A 533 17.54 20.42 -18.22
N ASP A 534 16.40 19.76 -18.01
CA ASP A 534 15.36 19.58 -19.03
C ASP A 534 14.33 20.74 -19.08
N GLY A 535 14.60 21.87 -18.43
CA GLY A 535 13.72 23.05 -18.43
C GLY A 535 12.39 22.86 -17.68
N GLN A 536 12.22 21.78 -16.92
CA GLN A 536 10.96 21.42 -16.23
C GLN A 536 10.76 22.14 -14.90
N GLY A 537 11.52 23.19 -14.58
CA GLY A 537 11.53 23.83 -13.27
C GLY A 537 10.16 24.35 -12.79
N LEU A 538 9.39 24.94 -13.71
CA LEU A 538 8.01 25.39 -13.41
C LEU A 538 7.07 24.19 -13.14
N ASN A 539 7.14 23.16 -13.98
CA ASN A 539 6.33 21.94 -13.83
C ASN A 539 6.64 21.22 -12.51
N TYR A 540 7.92 21.16 -12.12
CA TYR A 540 8.39 20.66 -10.83
C TYR A 540 7.71 21.39 -9.67
N ALA A 541 7.76 22.72 -9.65
CA ALA A 541 7.20 23.52 -8.57
C ALA A 541 5.66 23.39 -8.50
N VAL A 542 4.99 23.57 -9.64
CA VAL A 542 3.52 23.52 -9.73
C VAL A 542 2.97 22.16 -9.33
N LEU A 543 3.52 21.06 -9.86
CA LEU A 543 3.03 19.71 -9.51
C LEU A 543 3.31 19.35 -8.05
N THR A 544 4.48 19.72 -7.51
CA THR A 544 4.82 19.44 -6.11
C THR A 544 3.89 20.20 -5.16
N LEU A 545 3.68 21.50 -5.40
CA LEU A 545 2.76 22.31 -4.60
C LEU A 545 1.30 21.82 -4.74
N LEU A 546 0.84 21.52 -5.95
CA LEU A 546 -0.51 21.01 -6.20
C LEU A 546 -0.73 19.66 -5.51
N TRP A 547 0.22 18.73 -5.60
CA TRP A 547 0.11 17.41 -4.97
C TRP A 547 0.05 17.51 -3.45
N ASN A 548 0.88 18.36 -2.83
CA ASN A 548 0.82 18.62 -1.38
C ASN A 548 -0.50 19.29 -0.96
N TYR A 549 -1.01 20.25 -1.73
CA TYR A 549 -2.31 20.88 -1.49
C TYR A 549 -3.49 19.90 -1.61
N VAL A 550 -3.43 19.00 -2.58
CA VAL A 550 -4.41 17.93 -2.80
C VAL A 550 -4.42 16.92 -1.66
N ILE A 551 -3.24 16.54 -1.16
CA ILE A 551 -3.04 15.63 -0.03
C ILE A 551 -3.43 16.27 1.31
N GLY A 552 -3.11 17.55 1.51
CA GLY A 552 -3.39 18.28 2.75
C GLY A 552 -2.56 17.84 3.95
N TYR A 553 -1.32 17.39 3.73
CA TYR A 553 -0.41 17.01 4.81
C TYR A 553 0.10 18.26 5.54
N ASP A 554 -0.17 18.32 6.85
CA ASP A 554 0.31 19.38 7.72
C ASP A 554 1.42 18.87 8.66
N PRO A 555 2.70 19.23 8.41
CA PRO A 555 3.81 18.89 9.29
C PRO A 555 3.83 19.74 10.59
N PHE A 556 3.05 20.82 10.68
CA PHE A 556 2.97 21.67 11.86
C PHE A 556 1.88 21.23 12.86
N ALA A 557 0.96 20.34 12.43
CA ALA A 557 -0.13 19.85 13.27
C ALA A 557 0.37 19.13 14.53
N LEU A 558 -0.01 19.64 15.70
CA LEU A 558 0.37 19.11 17.02
C LEU A 558 -0.55 17.95 17.46
N PRO A 559 -0.05 16.98 18.27
CA PRO A 559 1.36 16.79 18.63
C PRO A 559 2.18 16.30 17.42
N PRO A 560 3.47 16.69 17.33
CA PRO A 560 4.31 16.30 16.21
C PRO A 560 4.80 14.86 16.38
N THR A 561 4.67 14.05 15.34
CA THR A 561 5.34 12.74 15.25
C THR A 561 6.81 12.95 14.86
N LEU A 562 7.67 11.94 15.04
CA LEU A 562 9.04 11.99 14.53
C LEU A 562 9.07 12.31 13.02
N VAL A 563 8.12 11.80 12.26
CA VAL A 563 8.05 11.99 10.81
C VAL A 563 7.64 13.41 10.44
N LYS A 564 6.76 14.06 11.22
CA LYS A 564 6.46 15.48 11.05
C LYS A 564 7.70 16.35 11.31
N ILE A 565 8.48 16.05 12.35
CA ILE A 565 9.75 16.74 12.64
C ILE A 565 10.76 16.52 11.51
N LEU A 566 10.96 15.28 11.07
CA LEU A 566 11.84 14.95 9.93
C LEU A 566 11.36 15.60 8.63
N SER A 567 10.05 15.68 8.42
CA SER A 567 9.45 16.39 7.26
C SER A 567 9.76 17.87 7.31
N LEU A 568 9.57 18.52 8.46
CA LEU A 568 9.86 19.94 8.62
C LEU A 568 11.34 20.23 8.39
N VAL A 569 12.25 19.45 9.00
CA VAL A 569 13.70 19.58 8.80
C VAL A 569 14.08 19.37 7.33
N ALA A 570 13.53 18.33 6.69
CA ALA A 570 13.78 18.05 5.28
C ALA A 570 13.27 19.19 4.38
N TYR A 571 12.04 19.67 4.57
CA TYR A 571 11.46 20.74 3.74
C TYR A 571 12.16 22.09 3.94
N VAL A 572 12.62 22.41 5.15
CA VAL A 572 13.45 23.59 5.41
C VAL A 572 14.80 23.47 4.70
N ALA A 573 15.48 22.32 4.79
CA ALA A 573 16.74 22.09 4.08
C ALA A 573 16.57 22.13 2.55
N LEU A 574 15.48 21.58 2.03
CA LEU A 574 15.11 21.55 0.62
C LEU A 574 14.85 22.97 0.08
N ALA A 575 14.07 23.78 0.82
CA ALA A 575 13.83 25.19 0.51
C ALA A 575 15.12 26.03 0.59
N LEU A 576 15.99 25.76 1.58
CA LEU A 576 17.28 26.42 1.72
C LEU A 576 18.21 26.08 0.53
N ILE A 577 18.30 24.81 0.12
CA ILE A 577 19.12 24.41 -1.03
C ILE A 577 18.64 25.10 -2.32
N HIS A 578 17.33 25.13 -2.58
CA HIS A 578 16.77 25.87 -3.73
C HIS A 578 17.05 27.37 -3.67
N THR A 579 16.93 27.98 -2.49
CA THR A 579 17.20 29.41 -2.29
C THR A 579 18.66 29.73 -2.54
N LEU A 580 19.59 28.94 -1.98
CA LEU A 580 21.01 29.10 -2.19
C LEU A 580 21.39 28.87 -3.66
N GLU A 581 20.83 27.87 -4.33
CA GLU A 581 21.11 27.60 -5.75
C GLU A 581 20.54 28.70 -6.68
N ALA A 582 19.44 29.34 -6.31
CA ALA A 582 18.83 30.42 -7.10
C ALA A 582 19.58 31.76 -6.99
N PHE A 583 20.16 32.07 -5.83
CA PHE A 583 20.76 33.38 -5.56
C PHE A 583 22.30 33.37 -5.44
N ILE A 584 22.93 32.22 -5.19
CA ILE A 584 24.38 32.11 -4.98
C ILE A 584 24.95 31.17 -6.06
N PRO A 585 25.88 31.63 -6.92
CA PRO A 585 26.53 30.73 -7.88
C PRO A 585 27.42 29.72 -7.14
N ALA A 586 27.51 28.50 -7.68
CA ALA A 586 28.35 27.45 -7.10
C ALA A 586 29.83 27.92 -7.04
N PRO A 587 30.54 27.79 -5.90
CA PRO A 587 31.94 28.18 -5.81
C PRO A 587 32.80 27.41 -6.83
N ALA A 588 33.73 28.09 -7.50
CA ALA A 588 34.58 27.47 -8.54
C ALA A 588 35.36 26.22 -8.06
N ARG A 589 35.64 26.11 -6.76
CA ARG A 589 36.26 24.94 -6.12
C ARG A 589 35.33 23.72 -6.02
N TYR A 590 34.01 23.94 -5.99
CA TYR A 590 32.97 22.94 -5.80
C TYR A 590 31.76 23.21 -6.73
N PRO A 591 31.93 23.05 -8.07
CA PRO A 591 30.89 23.40 -9.04
C PRO A 591 29.58 22.63 -8.87
N ASP A 592 29.65 21.43 -8.29
CA ASP A 592 28.52 20.51 -8.08
C ASP A 592 27.88 20.59 -6.68
N ILE A 593 28.20 21.61 -5.88
CA ILE A 593 27.83 21.66 -4.45
C ILE A 593 26.33 21.41 -4.20
N TYR A 594 25.45 21.98 -5.01
CA TYR A 594 23.99 21.84 -4.86
C TYR A 594 23.49 20.43 -5.17
N SER A 595 24.00 19.81 -6.25
CA SER A 595 23.70 18.41 -6.59
C SER A 595 24.18 17.45 -5.49
N VAL A 596 25.33 17.75 -4.87
CA VAL A 596 25.86 16.97 -3.74
C VAL A 596 24.99 17.15 -2.48
N LEU A 597 24.63 18.38 -2.10
CA LEU A 597 23.75 18.63 -0.95
C LEU A 597 22.37 17.96 -1.12
N ASN A 598 21.85 17.95 -2.35
CA ASN A 598 20.63 17.24 -2.70
C ASN A 598 20.78 15.72 -2.49
N VAL A 599 21.84 15.11 -3.03
CA VAL A 599 22.16 13.69 -2.84
C VAL A 599 22.22 13.32 -1.36
N LEU A 600 22.88 14.13 -0.53
CA LEU A 600 23.00 13.86 0.91
C LEU A 600 21.65 13.90 1.63
N LEU A 601 20.86 14.97 1.44
CA LEU A 601 19.54 15.09 2.05
C LEU A 601 18.61 13.95 1.61
N SER A 602 18.58 13.68 0.31
CA SER A 602 17.69 12.68 -0.29
C SER A 602 18.05 11.26 0.14
N ALA A 603 19.33 10.88 0.06
CA ALA A 603 19.80 9.54 0.46
C ALA A 603 19.56 9.26 1.95
N SER A 604 19.71 10.27 2.83
CA SER A 604 19.38 10.13 4.25
C SER A 604 17.90 9.86 4.47
N VAL A 605 17.00 10.62 3.84
CA VAL A 605 15.54 10.38 3.96
C VAL A 605 15.15 9.02 3.39
N PHE A 606 15.70 8.62 2.25
CA PHE A 606 15.43 7.30 1.66
C PHE A 606 15.92 6.15 2.55
N GLY A 607 17.12 6.26 3.12
CA GLY A 607 17.67 5.28 4.05
C GLY A 607 16.85 5.12 5.33
N VAL A 608 16.39 6.22 5.94
CA VAL A 608 15.52 6.14 7.12
C VAL A 608 14.14 5.60 6.75
N THR A 609 13.54 6.05 5.64
CA THR A 609 12.24 5.53 5.16
C THR A 609 12.31 4.03 4.86
N TRP A 610 13.42 3.56 4.30
CA TRP A 610 13.68 2.14 4.06
C TRP A 610 13.64 1.32 5.37
N ILE A 611 14.35 1.78 6.41
CA ILE A 611 14.36 1.13 7.74
C ILE A 611 12.97 1.18 8.38
N SER A 612 12.32 2.34 8.38
CA SER A 612 11.03 2.55 9.06
C SER A 612 9.88 1.81 8.37
N VAL A 613 9.69 2.00 7.06
CA VAL A 613 8.58 1.39 6.32
C VAL A 613 8.91 -0.05 5.89
N GLY A 614 10.07 -0.26 5.27
CA GLY A 614 10.48 -1.56 4.72
C GLY A 614 11.00 -2.57 5.76
N GLY A 615 11.35 -2.10 6.96
CA GLY A 615 11.75 -2.92 8.10
C GLY A 615 10.71 -2.90 9.23
N ILE A 616 10.69 -1.83 10.03
CA ILE A 616 9.95 -1.77 11.31
C ILE A 616 8.44 -1.94 11.12
N MET A 617 7.81 -1.12 10.27
CA MET A 617 6.35 -1.17 10.03
C MET A 617 5.93 -2.45 9.32
N MET A 618 6.79 -2.98 8.44
CA MET A 618 6.57 -4.27 7.82
C MET A 618 6.57 -5.41 8.84
N PHE A 619 7.54 -5.41 9.77
CA PHE A 619 7.62 -6.39 10.85
C PHE A 619 6.41 -6.30 11.79
N GLN A 620 6.01 -5.08 12.18
CA GLN A 620 4.78 -4.85 12.96
C GLN A 620 3.54 -5.40 12.24
N SER A 621 3.43 -5.16 10.93
CA SER A 621 2.33 -5.68 10.12
C SER A 621 2.36 -7.21 10.00
N ALA A 622 3.54 -7.83 9.89
CA ALA A 622 3.69 -9.28 9.88
C ALA A 622 3.32 -9.90 11.24
N TRP A 623 3.72 -9.26 12.33
CA TRP A 623 3.37 -9.66 13.68
C TRP A 623 1.86 -9.60 13.93
N ALA A 624 1.17 -8.56 13.42
CA ALA A 624 -0.27 -8.41 13.53
C ALA A 624 -1.08 -9.50 12.79
N ILE A 625 -0.53 -10.09 11.72
CA ILE A 625 -1.18 -11.17 10.95
C ILE A 625 -1.18 -12.51 11.71
N GLY A 626 -0.31 -12.68 12.71
CA GLY A 626 -0.23 -13.88 13.54
C GLY A 626 1.17 -14.10 14.10
N GLY A 627 1.50 -13.40 15.19
CA GLY A 627 2.82 -13.39 15.81
C GLY A 627 3.29 -14.76 16.32
N PHE A 628 4.53 -14.81 16.81
CA PHE A 628 5.17 -16.04 17.32
C PHE A 628 4.53 -16.55 18.62
N ASP A 629 3.38 -17.22 18.54
CA ASP A 629 2.79 -17.98 19.65
C ASP A 629 3.52 -19.33 19.82
N MET A 630 4.75 -19.27 20.34
CA MET A 630 5.41 -20.46 20.88
C MET A 630 4.77 -20.83 22.23
N GLY A 631 3.73 -21.65 22.19
CA GLY A 631 3.29 -22.40 23.36
C GLY A 631 2.14 -21.80 24.16
N SER A 632 1.04 -21.44 23.51
CA SER A 632 -0.28 -21.58 24.13
C SER A 632 -1.29 -22.17 23.14
N THR A 633 -2.30 -22.88 23.63
CA THR A 633 -3.27 -23.59 22.77
C THR A 633 -4.05 -22.58 21.92
N PRO A 634 -4.11 -22.77 20.58
CA PRO A 634 -4.71 -21.77 19.70
C PRO A 634 -6.20 -21.64 19.99
N ARG A 635 -6.61 -20.48 20.52
CA ARG A 635 -8.02 -20.07 20.48
C ARG A 635 -8.41 -19.94 19.01
N ARG A 636 -9.11 -20.96 18.49
CA ARG A 636 -9.77 -20.87 17.18
C ARG A 636 -10.57 -19.56 17.12
N PRO A 637 -10.47 -18.77 16.03
CA PRO A 637 -11.51 -17.79 15.77
C PRO A 637 -12.82 -18.56 15.60
N VAL A 638 -13.74 -18.41 16.55
CA VAL A 638 -15.05 -19.06 16.50
C VAL A 638 -15.91 -18.34 15.46
N LEU A 639 -15.73 -18.74 14.20
CA LEU A 639 -16.78 -18.62 13.21
C LEU A 639 -17.95 -19.47 13.71
N ARG A 640 -19.01 -18.82 14.19
CA ARG A 640 -20.27 -19.53 14.47
C ARG A 640 -20.75 -20.13 13.15
N PRO A 641 -21.11 -21.43 13.10
CA PRO A 641 -21.82 -21.95 11.95
C PRO A 641 -23.14 -21.18 11.80
N VAL A 642 -23.49 -20.81 10.57
CA VAL A 642 -24.83 -20.32 10.26
C VAL A 642 -25.68 -21.57 10.03
N ASP A 643 -26.67 -21.80 10.90
CA ASP A 643 -27.56 -22.95 10.79
C ASP A 643 -28.37 -22.89 9.49
N THR A 644 -27.96 -23.66 8.48
CA THR A 644 -28.71 -23.86 7.24
C THR A 644 -29.73 -24.99 7.41
N SER A 645 -30.78 -24.74 8.20
CA SER A 645 -31.97 -25.57 8.24
C SER A 645 -33.25 -24.74 8.18
N VAL A 646 -33.67 -24.39 6.95
CA VAL A 646 -35.05 -23.95 6.69
C VAL A 646 -35.70 -24.95 5.75
N SER A 647 -36.41 -25.89 6.37
CA SER A 647 -37.38 -26.74 5.67
C SER A 647 -38.53 -25.89 5.13
N ALA A 648 -39.06 -26.26 3.97
CA ALA A 648 -40.15 -25.51 3.34
C ALA A 648 -41.49 -25.77 4.04
N LYS A 649 -42.15 -24.71 4.55
CA LYS A 649 -43.59 -24.42 4.36
C LYS A 649 -44.07 -23.15 5.10
N SER A 650 -45.07 -22.49 4.48
CA SER A 650 -46.09 -21.59 5.04
C SER A 650 -45.69 -20.39 5.93
N SER A 651 -46.00 -19.20 5.42
CA SER A 651 -46.34 -17.97 6.19
C SER A 651 -47.39 -18.24 7.29
N PRO A 652 -47.55 -17.40 8.36
CA PRO A 652 -47.32 -15.95 8.37
C PRO A 652 -46.61 -15.37 9.62
N ALA A 653 -46.66 -14.04 9.74
CA ALA A 653 -46.28 -13.20 10.89
C ALA A 653 -44.79 -12.92 11.16
N SER A 654 -44.49 -11.62 11.24
CA SER A 654 -43.31 -10.98 11.84
C SER A 654 -43.47 -10.87 13.37
N PRO A 655 -42.47 -10.44 14.20
CA PRO A 655 -41.08 -10.04 13.90
C PRO A 655 -40.00 -10.57 14.91
N MET A 656 -38.78 -10.00 14.80
CA MET A 656 -37.73 -9.85 15.83
C MET A 656 -36.70 -10.97 16.12
N VAL A 657 -35.49 -10.48 16.41
CA VAL A 657 -34.23 -11.18 16.76
C VAL A 657 -33.83 -10.79 18.18
N SER A 658 -33.09 -11.64 18.90
CA SER A 658 -32.23 -11.19 20.01
C SER A 658 -30.88 -11.93 20.04
N GLU A 659 -29.84 -11.22 20.47
CA GLU A 659 -28.43 -11.65 20.54
C GLU A 659 -27.97 -12.03 21.96
N MET A 660 -26.83 -12.74 22.05
CA MET A 660 -25.94 -13.00 23.21
C MET A 660 -24.53 -13.36 22.66
N PHE A 661 -23.36 -13.10 23.28
CA PHE A 661 -22.91 -12.33 24.46
C PHE A 661 -21.41 -11.97 24.25
N VAL A 662 -20.80 -11.03 25.00
CA VAL A 662 -19.38 -10.62 24.86
C VAL A 662 -18.63 -10.47 26.22
N THR A 663 -17.48 -11.17 26.31
CA THR A 663 -16.25 -11.03 27.13
C THR A 663 -16.19 -10.40 28.54
N GLU A 664 -15.38 -11.03 29.39
CA GLU A 664 -14.66 -10.44 30.53
C GLU A 664 -13.16 -10.82 30.46
N SER A 665 -12.23 -9.85 30.58
CA SER A 665 -10.82 -9.97 31.08
C SER A 665 -9.82 -8.91 30.53
N VAL A 666 -9.58 -7.79 31.26
CA VAL A 666 -8.25 -7.11 31.34
C VAL A 666 -8.20 -6.25 32.63
N ARG A 667 -7.57 -6.73 33.72
CA ARG A 667 -7.07 -5.86 34.82
C ARG A 667 -6.05 -6.54 35.77
N LYS A 668 -4.78 -6.68 35.35
CA LYS A 668 -3.61 -6.80 36.25
C LYS A 668 -2.27 -6.80 35.48
N ARG A 669 -1.57 -5.65 35.47
CA ARG A 669 -0.10 -5.48 35.31
C ARG A 669 0.26 -3.97 35.27
N ARG A 670 0.18 -3.30 36.43
CA ARG A 670 0.77 -1.96 36.68
C ARG A 670 0.78 -1.64 38.20
N SER A 671 1.53 -2.45 38.94
CA SER A 671 1.88 -2.25 40.36
C SER A 671 3.00 -3.24 40.71
N GLY A 672 4.25 -2.80 40.66
CA GLY A 672 5.40 -3.72 40.72
C GLY A 672 6.75 -3.01 40.60
N LEU A 673 6.89 -1.86 41.24
CA LEU A 673 8.13 -1.11 41.44
C LEU A 673 7.91 -0.25 42.68
N GLY A 674 8.59 -0.58 43.78
CA GLY A 674 8.40 0.10 45.06
C GLY A 674 8.90 -0.75 46.24
N LEU A 675 10.11 -0.41 46.70
CA LEU A 675 10.62 -0.50 48.08
C LEU A 675 10.33 -1.78 48.89
N GLY A 676 11.39 -2.54 49.18
CA GLY A 676 11.35 -3.54 50.24
C GLY A 676 11.62 -2.92 51.61
N GLU A 677 10.73 -3.15 52.56
CA GLU A 677 11.02 -3.04 54.00
C GLU A 677 10.90 -4.43 54.66
N VAL A 678 11.74 -4.66 55.66
CA VAL A 678 11.92 -5.96 56.33
C VAL A 678 10.99 -6.05 57.54
N GLY A 679 10.19 -7.11 57.64
CA GLY A 679 9.14 -7.19 58.67
C GLY A 679 8.70 -8.61 59.08
N ARG A 680 9.61 -9.34 59.75
CA ARG A 680 9.42 -10.47 60.69
C ARG A 680 8.37 -11.59 60.43
N ALA A 681 8.85 -12.82 60.60
CA ALA A 681 8.04 -14.05 60.64
C ALA A 681 7.55 -14.42 62.06
N GLY A 682 6.57 -15.33 62.11
CA GLY A 682 6.01 -15.99 63.29
C GLY A 682 4.56 -16.36 62.99
N SER A 683 4.15 -17.58 62.59
CA SER A 683 4.35 -18.92 63.17
C SER A 683 3.54 -19.17 64.45
N ASP A 684 2.28 -19.57 64.28
CA ASP A 684 1.54 -20.34 65.28
C ASP A 684 1.52 -21.82 64.85
N GLY A 685 2.00 -22.70 65.73
CA GLY A 685 1.94 -24.15 65.60
C GLY A 685 1.73 -24.73 67.00
N GLY A 686 0.58 -25.37 67.21
CA GLY A 686 0.15 -25.77 68.55
C GLY A 686 0.53 -27.19 68.96
N VAL A 687 0.73 -27.34 70.28
CA VAL A 687 0.32 -28.48 71.12
C VAL A 687 0.94 -29.86 70.82
N ASP A 688 2.00 -30.16 71.58
CA ASP A 688 2.24 -31.35 72.42
C ASP A 688 1.47 -32.67 72.17
N GLY A 689 2.20 -33.79 72.25
CA GLY A 689 1.66 -35.02 72.84
C GLY A 689 2.33 -36.34 72.45
N SER A 690 3.15 -36.89 73.36
CA SER A 690 3.72 -38.25 73.44
C SER A 690 4.53 -38.79 72.26
#